data_AF-A0A545T762-F1
#
_entry.id   AF-A0A545T762-F1
#
_cell.length_a   1.000
_cell.length_b   1.000
_cell.length_c   1.000
_cell.angle_alpha   90.00
_cell.angle_beta   90.00
_cell.angle_gamma   90.00
#
_symmetry.space_group_name_H-M   'P 1'
#
loop_
_entity.id
_entity.type
_entity.pdbx_description
1 polymer ?
#
loop_
_entity_poly.entity_id
_entity_poly.type
_entity_poly.pdbx_seq_one_letter_code
_entity_poly.pdbx_strand_id
1 'polypeptide(L)'
;MNHLEVLRDTSPASLTEEFRKKATGCYYTHKSIATQMFEPLLSETEFVEAGRLKVFDPFAGDGRLVIWLIEFCLSNNLPKEWDVYLFDINESGLKEAERSIKRLEDEGVSITYTIKSGDAFKFASMYRDKADLVVTNPPWELLKPDSRELKQLDEDSKNLYISSMKDYDNFLSDNYPVSQPKRKFAGWGTNLSRVGAELSHLLLRNNGYCCIVLPASFFADDQSGRIRKKIISTSDLIELSYYPAEAKLFGKADVASSSLTYKKSDSARRTTKLTIFDKNVEVKSSGDISLEEDNQDEYMIPITLGSESIKVLQKLKRDFPTWEVLEKEKMELWAGRELDETGSKNWLSNEKSGLPFVKGRMVNRFKLDDQEKLYAQKPEYSPPESISHQRIAWRDISRPSQKRRVIATIVPRGAITGNSLGVTFYRNSDETSLLSLLGIINSLCFEFQLRFYLATGHVSLSAIRKVHIPSQKITSKLTELANLCKRKVNGENVSSEKLEAIVARQVYGLNRKEFELIIDSFEKITKEEKQKILLEFEDTSMNKAEISHLIPNHLSSKLSELDMKIVHSVPPGGNWKNIPEDIPSKRIAQIRESYIQGKGSRSTYYGRLRAEMPSYTINTYFNRPGNGCHIHYSQDRVLSQREAARLQSFPDSFEFSGPQTAVNTQIGNAVPPLLSFQIANQIKQSIGSTGVFIDLFSGAGGMGLGFKWAGWQPLLANDIESRFLDTYAKNVHGNTLCGSISDDDFFTTLVQECIKIRARYPSTPFWVLGGPPCQGFSTAGNKRSMDDQRNSLFVHYKKLLEEVSPDGFVFENVAGLLSMEKGKVFERVKSEFSSVMTNLTGWVLNSEDYAIPQRRKRVILVGSKDANFKIFPPAPKTSNNKNDLFSDLKNWITVEESISDLPPISQGENGSHLNYISEPKSDYQRLMRGEISPETYLSYFSN
;
A
#
# COMPACT_ATOMS: atom_id res chain seq x y z
N MET A 1 45.58 -1.51 -13.43
CA MET A 1 45.81 -1.10 -12.03
C MET A 1 47.25 -0.65 -11.83
N ASN A 2 47.52 0.63 -12.13
CA ASN A 2 48.84 1.26 -11.94
C ASN A 2 49.31 1.21 -10.46
N HIS A 3 48.37 1.17 -9.50
CA HIS A 3 48.71 1.09 -8.07
C HIS A 3 49.30 -0.25 -7.62
N LEU A 4 49.10 -1.33 -8.39
CA LEU A 4 49.75 -2.62 -8.14
C LEU A 4 51.12 -2.72 -8.82
N GLU A 5 51.36 -1.94 -9.87
CA GLU A 5 52.68 -1.85 -10.53
C GLU A 5 53.71 -1.21 -9.60
N VAL A 6 53.28 -0.23 -8.78
CA VAL A 6 54.10 0.37 -7.70
C VAL A 6 54.65 -0.69 -6.73
N LEU A 7 53.84 -1.70 -6.36
CA LEU A 7 54.29 -2.80 -5.48
C LEU A 7 55.23 -3.80 -6.19
N ARG A 8 55.16 -3.86 -7.53
CA ARG A 8 56.02 -4.71 -8.36
C ARG A 8 57.45 -4.16 -8.42
N ASP A 9 57.60 -2.85 -8.34
CA ASP A 9 58.89 -2.16 -8.43
C ASP A 9 59.57 -1.93 -7.07
N THR A 10 58.83 -1.91 -5.94
CA THR A 10 59.40 -1.62 -4.62
C THR A 10 59.63 -2.83 -3.70
N SER A 11 59.06 -4.01 -3.98
CA SER A 11 59.30 -5.21 -3.17
C SER A 11 59.47 -6.47 -4.03
N PRO A 12 60.69 -7.03 -4.15
CA PRO A 12 60.93 -8.32 -4.80
C PRO A 12 60.32 -9.51 -4.04
N ALA A 13 59.80 -9.29 -2.83
CA ALA A 13 59.22 -10.34 -2.00
C ALA A 13 57.81 -10.68 -2.47
N SER A 14 57.69 -11.84 -3.12
CA SER A 14 56.48 -12.57 -3.52
C SER A 14 55.15 -12.04 -2.97
N LEU A 15 54.54 -11.09 -3.69
CA LEU A 15 53.09 -10.93 -3.64
C LEU A 15 52.48 -12.30 -3.97
N THR A 16 51.78 -12.91 -3.00
CA THR A 16 51.22 -14.25 -3.18
C THR A 16 50.25 -14.27 -4.36
N GLU A 17 50.12 -15.41 -5.05
CA GLU A 17 49.15 -15.56 -6.15
C GLU A 17 47.72 -15.25 -5.69
N GLU A 18 47.43 -15.50 -4.42
CA GLU A 18 46.18 -15.14 -3.74
C GLU A 18 45.99 -13.63 -3.58
N PHE A 19 47.05 -12.87 -3.27
CA PHE A 19 47.03 -11.40 -3.28
C PHE A 19 46.71 -10.87 -4.68
N ARG A 20 47.36 -11.40 -5.72
CA ARG A 20 47.08 -10.99 -7.12
C ARG A 20 45.67 -11.35 -7.55
N LYS A 21 45.21 -12.58 -7.32
CA LYS A 21 43.85 -13.03 -7.69
C LYS A 21 42.75 -12.20 -7.04
N LYS A 22 42.96 -11.81 -5.78
CA LYS A 22 42.04 -10.96 -5.04
C LYS A 22 42.08 -9.54 -5.61
N ALA A 23 43.26 -8.92 -5.65
CA ALA A 23 43.47 -7.56 -6.14
C ALA A 23 43.09 -7.35 -7.62
N THR A 24 43.09 -8.39 -8.46
CA THR A 24 42.62 -8.30 -9.86
C THR A 24 41.16 -8.71 -10.03
N GLY A 25 40.51 -9.24 -8.99
CA GLY A 25 39.12 -9.67 -9.03
C GLY A 25 38.84 -10.80 -10.04
N CYS A 26 39.81 -11.69 -10.30
CA CYS A 26 39.70 -12.73 -11.33
C CYS A 26 38.70 -13.85 -10.93
N TYR A 27 37.41 -13.56 -11.04
CA TYR A 27 36.33 -14.53 -10.87
C TYR A 27 35.68 -14.82 -12.22
N TYR A 28 35.73 -16.08 -12.64
CA TYR A 28 35.14 -16.51 -13.90
C TYR A 28 33.62 -16.53 -13.84
N THR A 29 32.97 -16.04 -14.90
CA THR A 29 31.51 -16.13 -15.03
C THR A 29 31.09 -17.56 -15.35
N HIS A 30 30.10 -18.06 -14.62
CA HIS A 30 29.50 -19.37 -14.86
C HIS A 30 28.63 -19.37 -16.14
N LYS A 31 28.68 -20.44 -16.94
CA LYS A 31 27.99 -20.50 -18.25
C LYS A 31 26.47 -20.32 -18.13
N SER A 32 25.86 -20.82 -17.05
CA SER A 32 24.42 -20.63 -16.81
C SER A 32 24.02 -19.15 -16.68
N ILE A 33 24.83 -18.31 -16.02
CA ILE A 33 24.55 -16.87 -15.93
C ILE A 33 24.60 -16.25 -17.33
N ALA A 34 25.60 -16.63 -18.14
CA ALA A 34 25.76 -16.12 -19.50
C ALA A 34 24.52 -16.45 -20.36
N THR A 35 24.09 -17.71 -20.40
CA THR A 35 22.90 -18.12 -21.14
C THR A 35 21.66 -17.33 -20.70
N GLN A 36 21.44 -17.19 -19.37
CA GLN A 36 20.30 -16.45 -18.83
C GLN A 36 20.34 -14.95 -19.15
N MET A 37 21.52 -14.35 -19.34
CA MET A 37 21.63 -12.97 -19.82
C MET A 37 21.29 -12.80 -21.29
N PHE A 38 21.52 -13.83 -22.10
CA PHE A 38 21.35 -13.78 -23.55
C PHE A 38 19.92 -14.13 -23.99
N GLU A 39 19.24 -15.03 -23.28
CA GLU A 39 17.85 -15.41 -23.57
C GLU A 39 16.90 -14.21 -23.80
N PRO A 40 16.92 -13.14 -22.97
CA PRO A 40 16.06 -11.98 -23.18
C PRO A 40 16.26 -11.28 -24.53
N LEU A 41 17.48 -11.35 -25.11
CA LEU A 41 17.77 -10.74 -26.40
C LEU A 41 17.00 -11.38 -27.56
N LEU A 42 16.59 -12.65 -27.43
CA LEU A 42 15.79 -13.34 -28.46
C LEU A 42 14.40 -12.72 -28.64
N SER A 43 13.92 -11.97 -27.64
CA SER A 43 12.64 -11.26 -27.70
C SER A 43 12.74 -9.87 -28.35
N GLU A 44 13.95 -9.39 -28.64
CA GLU A 44 14.20 -8.06 -29.18
C GLU A 44 14.42 -8.12 -30.69
N THR A 45 13.41 -7.68 -31.46
CA THR A 45 13.39 -7.76 -32.92
C THR A 45 14.64 -7.18 -33.59
N GLU A 46 15.10 -6.00 -33.15
CA GLU A 46 16.31 -5.37 -33.70
C GLU A 46 17.57 -6.20 -33.49
N PHE A 47 17.68 -6.91 -32.36
CA PHE A 47 18.81 -7.81 -32.11
C PHE A 47 18.72 -9.04 -33.01
N VAL A 48 17.54 -9.64 -33.14
CA VAL A 48 17.29 -10.82 -33.97
C VAL A 48 17.62 -10.53 -35.43
N GLU A 49 17.12 -9.41 -35.96
CA GLU A 49 17.27 -9.01 -37.37
C GLU A 49 18.66 -8.45 -37.73
N ALA A 50 19.48 -8.07 -36.74
CA ALA A 50 20.81 -7.51 -36.99
C ALA A 50 21.73 -8.53 -37.68
N GLY A 51 22.17 -8.23 -38.90
CA GLY A 51 23.12 -9.06 -39.66
C GLY A 51 24.58 -8.90 -39.23
N ARG A 52 24.95 -7.77 -38.61
CA ARG A 52 26.30 -7.50 -38.09
C ARG A 52 26.22 -6.77 -36.75
N LEU A 53 27.07 -7.14 -35.79
CA LEU A 53 27.10 -6.55 -34.44
C LEU A 53 28.52 -6.20 -33.98
N LYS A 54 28.69 -4.99 -33.44
CA LYS A 54 29.86 -4.58 -32.65
C LYS A 54 29.67 -4.93 -31.19
N VAL A 55 30.36 -5.98 -30.75
CA VAL A 55 30.29 -6.49 -29.37
C VAL A 55 31.54 -6.10 -28.59
N PHE A 56 31.33 -5.57 -27.38
CA PHE A 56 32.40 -5.15 -26.49
C PHE A 56 32.34 -5.95 -25.18
N ASP A 57 33.50 -6.42 -24.73
CA ASP A 57 33.74 -6.81 -23.34
C ASP A 57 34.93 -6.02 -22.79
N PRO A 58 34.70 -4.95 -22.00
CA PRO A 58 35.77 -4.14 -21.44
C PRO A 58 36.54 -4.82 -20.30
N PHE A 59 36.09 -5.98 -19.83
CA PHE A 59 36.71 -6.76 -18.74
C PHE A 59 36.73 -8.25 -19.12
N ALA A 60 37.30 -8.53 -20.28
CA ALA A 60 37.08 -9.77 -21.02
C ALA A 60 37.63 -11.03 -20.34
N GLY A 61 38.66 -10.91 -19.51
CA GLY A 61 39.42 -12.05 -19.01
C GLY A 61 39.95 -12.92 -20.16
N ASP A 62 39.37 -14.10 -20.33
CA ASP A 62 39.66 -15.03 -21.43
C ASP A 62 38.65 -14.97 -22.59
N GLY A 63 37.79 -13.94 -22.63
CA GLY A 63 36.83 -13.67 -23.70
C GLY A 63 35.61 -14.59 -23.71
N ARG A 64 35.48 -15.52 -22.76
CA ARG A 64 34.44 -16.57 -22.76
C ARG A 64 33.01 -16.06 -22.92
N LEU A 65 32.68 -14.88 -22.38
CA LEU A 65 31.34 -14.33 -22.45
C LEU A 65 30.93 -14.00 -23.90
N VAL A 66 31.83 -13.39 -24.66
CA VAL A 66 31.61 -13.08 -26.08
C VAL A 66 31.59 -14.37 -26.90
N ILE A 67 32.49 -15.32 -26.62
CA ILE A 67 32.48 -16.62 -27.29
C ILE A 67 31.15 -17.35 -27.07
N TRP A 68 30.66 -17.43 -25.83
CA TRP A 68 29.39 -18.07 -25.52
C TRP A 68 28.19 -17.34 -26.12
N LEU A 69 28.24 -16.02 -26.26
CA LEU A 69 27.20 -15.27 -26.97
C LEU A 69 27.14 -15.67 -28.44
N ILE A 70 28.29 -15.77 -29.11
CA ILE A 70 28.37 -16.18 -30.52
C ILE A 70 27.83 -17.61 -30.68
N GLU A 71 28.29 -18.54 -29.84
CA GLU A 71 27.80 -19.92 -29.81
C GLU A 71 26.28 -19.98 -29.54
N PHE A 72 25.77 -19.15 -28.63
CA PHE A 72 24.34 -19.04 -28.32
C PHE A 72 23.52 -18.55 -29.53
N CYS A 73 24.01 -17.56 -30.27
CA CYS A 73 23.33 -17.07 -31.48
C CYS A 73 23.30 -18.16 -32.56
N LEU A 74 24.42 -18.87 -32.77
CA LEU A 74 24.50 -19.99 -33.70
C LEU A 74 23.51 -21.11 -33.33
N SER A 75 23.43 -21.50 -32.05
CA SER A 75 22.50 -22.54 -31.60
C SER A 75 21.02 -22.16 -31.75
N ASN A 76 20.71 -20.85 -31.83
CA ASN A 76 19.37 -20.33 -32.05
C ASN A 76 19.10 -19.95 -33.53
N ASN A 77 19.94 -20.40 -34.46
CA ASN A 77 19.83 -20.09 -35.90
C ASN A 77 19.85 -18.58 -36.21
N LEU A 78 20.65 -17.81 -35.48
CA LEU A 78 20.89 -16.38 -35.70
C LEU A 78 22.33 -16.14 -36.16
N PRO A 79 22.71 -16.53 -37.39
CA PRO A 79 24.04 -16.24 -37.91
C PRO A 79 24.22 -14.72 -38.07
N LYS A 80 25.36 -14.21 -37.62
CA LYS A 80 25.72 -12.78 -37.65
C LYS A 80 27.18 -12.62 -37.99
N GLU A 81 27.54 -11.48 -38.57
CA GLU A 81 28.92 -11.01 -38.64
C GLU A 81 29.28 -10.26 -37.34
N TRP A 82 30.48 -10.48 -36.82
CA TRP A 82 30.88 -9.94 -35.52
C TRP A 82 32.09 -9.01 -35.62
N ASP A 83 31.99 -7.83 -35.00
CA ASP A 83 33.11 -6.94 -34.73
C ASP A 83 33.39 -6.96 -33.23
N VAL A 84 34.37 -7.76 -32.82
CA VAL A 84 34.64 -8.12 -31.42
C VAL A 84 35.71 -7.21 -30.82
N TYR A 85 35.41 -6.57 -29.68
CA TYR A 85 36.35 -5.72 -28.96
C TYR A 85 36.55 -6.26 -27.54
N LEU A 86 37.74 -6.80 -27.27
CA LEU A 86 38.08 -7.40 -25.97
C LEU A 86 39.20 -6.62 -25.30
N PHE A 87 38.93 -6.12 -24.10
CA PHE A 87 39.90 -5.41 -23.29
C PHE A 87 40.05 -6.11 -21.95
N ASP A 88 41.29 -6.31 -21.50
CA ASP A 88 41.56 -6.80 -20.15
C ASP A 88 43.00 -6.48 -19.76
N ILE A 89 43.29 -6.46 -18.46
CA ILE A 89 44.67 -6.34 -17.96
C ILE A 89 45.41 -7.69 -18.04
N ASN A 90 44.68 -8.81 -18.09
CA ASN A 90 45.22 -10.15 -18.15
C ASN A 90 45.59 -10.55 -19.59
N GLU A 91 46.83 -10.27 -19.97
CA GLU A 91 47.35 -10.57 -21.30
C GLU A 91 47.28 -12.07 -21.65
N SER A 92 47.46 -12.98 -20.68
CA SER A 92 47.38 -14.43 -20.94
C SER A 92 45.95 -14.89 -21.22
N GLY A 93 44.96 -14.29 -20.55
CA GLY A 93 43.54 -14.50 -20.84
C GLY A 93 43.19 -14.02 -22.24
N LEU A 94 43.63 -12.82 -22.63
CA LEU A 94 43.37 -12.29 -23.97
C LEU A 94 43.97 -13.15 -25.09
N LYS A 95 45.13 -13.78 -24.86
CA LYS A 95 45.71 -14.76 -25.80
C LYS A 95 44.83 -16.00 -25.97
N GLU A 96 44.16 -16.45 -24.90
CA GLU A 96 43.20 -17.55 -24.96
C GLU A 96 41.91 -17.15 -25.68
N ALA A 97 41.45 -15.91 -25.48
CA ALA A 97 40.33 -15.34 -26.22
C ALA A 97 40.61 -15.32 -27.72
N GLU A 98 41.80 -14.89 -28.13
CA GLU A 98 42.23 -14.85 -29.54
C GLU A 98 42.23 -16.25 -30.17
N ARG A 99 42.70 -17.29 -29.45
CA ARG A 99 42.63 -18.68 -29.92
C ARG A 99 41.19 -19.15 -30.10
N SER A 100 40.31 -18.79 -29.16
CA SER A 100 38.90 -19.15 -29.21
C SER A 100 38.17 -18.49 -30.38
N ILE A 101 38.52 -17.23 -30.70
CA ILE A 101 38.02 -16.52 -31.88
C ILE A 101 38.48 -17.23 -33.16
N LYS A 102 39.78 -17.54 -33.29
CA LYS A 102 40.33 -18.24 -34.46
C LYS A 102 39.64 -19.59 -34.70
N ARG A 103 39.35 -20.34 -33.64
CA ARG A 103 38.58 -21.59 -33.73
C ARG A 103 37.18 -21.36 -34.34
N LEU A 104 36.48 -20.30 -33.94
CA LEU A 104 35.17 -19.97 -34.50
C LEU A 104 35.28 -19.49 -35.97
N GLU A 105 36.34 -18.77 -36.33
CA GLU A 105 36.63 -18.41 -37.72
C GLU A 105 36.86 -19.67 -38.58
N ASP A 106 37.62 -20.64 -38.07
CA ASP A 106 37.85 -21.94 -38.74
C ASP A 106 36.56 -22.76 -38.91
N GLU A 107 35.59 -22.57 -38.00
CA GLU A 107 34.23 -23.14 -38.07
C GLU A 107 33.30 -22.36 -39.03
N GLY A 108 33.80 -21.31 -39.69
CA GLY A 108 33.09 -20.55 -40.71
C GLY A 108 32.33 -19.31 -40.20
N VAL A 109 32.56 -18.88 -38.97
CA VAL A 109 31.95 -17.66 -38.40
C VAL A 109 32.70 -16.42 -38.86
N SER A 110 31.99 -15.41 -39.40
CA SER A 110 32.60 -14.14 -39.81
C SER A 110 32.87 -13.25 -38.60
N ILE A 111 34.15 -13.09 -38.23
CA ILE A 111 34.58 -12.30 -37.08
C ILE A 111 35.71 -11.35 -37.51
N THR A 112 35.63 -10.08 -37.11
CA THR A 112 36.79 -9.18 -37.01
C THR A 112 37.00 -8.85 -35.54
N TYR A 113 38.24 -8.64 -35.10
CA TYR A 113 38.49 -8.39 -33.67
C TYR A 113 39.58 -7.36 -33.39
N THR A 114 39.41 -6.65 -32.27
CA THR A 114 40.39 -5.78 -31.64
C THR A 114 40.61 -6.24 -30.20
N ILE A 115 41.81 -6.73 -29.91
CA ILE A 115 42.21 -7.17 -28.57
C ILE A 115 43.25 -6.18 -28.03
N LYS A 116 43.00 -5.63 -26.84
CA LYS A 116 43.93 -4.67 -26.22
C LYS A 116 44.16 -4.98 -24.74
N SER A 117 45.42 -5.27 -24.40
CA SER A 117 45.85 -5.43 -23.02
C SER A 117 46.01 -4.08 -22.33
N GLY A 118 45.51 -3.94 -21.10
CA GLY A 118 45.71 -2.80 -20.24
C GLY A 118 44.51 -2.46 -19.34
N ASP A 119 44.61 -1.32 -18.67
CA ASP A 119 43.54 -0.82 -17.79
C ASP A 119 42.38 -0.23 -18.60
N ALA A 120 41.31 -1.01 -18.80
CA ALA A 120 40.17 -0.60 -19.61
C ALA A 120 39.50 0.69 -19.12
N PHE A 121 39.53 1.00 -17.82
CA PHE A 121 39.02 2.26 -17.27
C PHE A 121 39.78 3.50 -17.80
N LYS A 122 41.01 3.33 -18.31
CA LYS A 122 41.79 4.46 -18.84
C LYS A 122 41.52 4.74 -20.32
N PHE A 123 41.25 3.71 -21.11
CA PHE A 123 41.21 3.86 -22.57
C PHE A 123 39.88 3.44 -23.20
N ALA A 124 39.08 2.55 -22.60
CA ALA A 124 37.89 2.04 -23.27
C ALA A 124 36.85 3.14 -23.51
N SER A 125 36.85 4.19 -22.67
CA SER A 125 35.98 5.37 -22.83
C SER A 125 36.19 6.12 -24.16
N MET A 126 37.29 5.90 -24.89
CA MET A 126 37.48 6.42 -26.25
C MET A 126 36.52 5.80 -27.29
N TYR A 127 35.92 4.65 -26.97
CA TYR A 127 34.89 3.97 -27.77
C TYR A 127 33.46 4.32 -27.31
N ARG A 128 33.27 5.48 -26.68
CA ARG A 128 31.94 5.96 -26.26
C ARG A 128 30.94 5.95 -27.41
N ASP A 129 29.73 5.46 -27.12
CA ASP A 129 28.60 5.36 -28.06
C ASP A 129 28.92 4.58 -29.36
N LYS A 130 29.78 3.55 -29.29
CA LYS A 130 30.18 2.71 -30.44
C LYS A 130 29.66 1.28 -30.41
N ALA A 131 29.34 0.73 -29.24
CA ALA A 131 28.96 -0.66 -29.08
C ALA A 131 27.48 -0.87 -29.42
N ASP A 132 27.18 -1.85 -30.29
CA ASP A 132 25.82 -2.38 -30.49
C ASP A 132 25.40 -3.23 -29.29
N LEU A 133 26.37 -3.96 -28.71
CA LEU A 133 26.18 -4.83 -27.58
C LEU A 133 27.39 -4.77 -26.65
N VAL A 134 27.15 -4.63 -25.35
CA VAL A 134 28.17 -4.82 -24.32
C VAL A 134 27.80 -6.06 -23.51
N VAL A 135 28.69 -7.06 -23.47
CA VAL A 135 28.54 -8.24 -22.61
C VAL A 135 29.73 -8.29 -21.68
N THR A 136 29.52 -8.24 -20.36
CA THR A 136 30.65 -8.15 -19.43
C THR A 136 30.34 -8.56 -17.99
N ASN A 137 31.40 -8.81 -17.22
CA ASN A 137 31.40 -8.97 -15.78
C ASN A 137 32.53 -8.11 -15.18
N PRO A 138 32.26 -6.86 -14.74
CA PRO A 138 33.30 -5.99 -14.21
C PRO A 138 33.87 -6.52 -12.88
N PRO A 139 35.07 -6.07 -12.47
CA PRO A 139 35.63 -6.40 -11.15
C PRO A 139 34.79 -5.78 -10.01
N TRP A 140 34.61 -6.50 -8.90
CA TRP A 140 33.68 -6.09 -7.80
C TRP A 140 34.34 -5.42 -6.58
N GLU A 141 35.64 -5.16 -6.64
CA GLU A 141 36.40 -4.70 -5.47
C GLU A 141 36.07 -3.26 -5.04
N LEU A 142 36.14 -3.04 -3.71
CA LEU A 142 36.14 -1.70 -3.11
C LEU A 142 37.59 -1.20 -3.04
N LEU A 143 37.85 -0.04 -3.64
CA LEU A 143 39.17 0.57 -3.61
C LEU A 143 39.44 1.12 -2.20
N LYS A 144 40.17 0.36 -1.39
CA LYS A 144 40.59 0.72 -0.05
C LYS A 144 41.83 -0.09 0.37
N PRO A 145 42.80 0.49 1.10
CA PRO A 145 43.90 -0.27 1.67
C PRO A 145 43.42 -1.31 2.68
N ASP A 146 43.78 -2.58 2.50
CA ASP A 146 43.51 -3.62 3.50
C ASP A 146 44.60 -3.58 4.60
N SER A 147 44.16 -3.46 5.85
CA SER A 147 45.05 -3.41 7.01
C SER A 147 45.97 -4.64 7.16
N ARG A 148 45.60 -5.80 6.61
CA ARG A 148 46.43 -7.01 6.63
C ARG A 148 47.52 -6.97 5.57
N GLU A 149 47.23 -6.36 4.42
CA GLU A 149 48.16 -6.15 3.31
C GLU A 149 49.19 -5.09 3.70
N LEU A 150 48.73 -3.98 4.30
CA LEU A 150 49.60 -2.94 4.81
C LEU A 150 50.58 -3.45 5.89
N LYS A 151 50.26 -4.51 6.63
CA LYS A 151 51.19 -5.10 7.61
C LYS A 151 52.39 -5.82 6.98
N GLN A 152 52.31 -6.16 5.69
CA GLN A 152 53.35 -6.90 4.96
C GLN A 152 54.36 -5.97 4.27
N LEU A 153 54.09 -4.66 4.27
CA LEU A 153 54.91 -3.64 3.62
C LEU A 153 55.71 -2.85 4.67
N ASP A 154 56.87 -2.31 4.29
CA ASP A 154 57.56 -1.27 5.06
C ASP A 154 56.81 0.08 4.98
N GLU A 155 57.13 1.04 5.84
CA GLU A 155 56.39 2.32 5.91
C GLU A 155 56.45 3.14 4.62
N ASP A 156 57.57 3.13 3.88
CA ASP A 156 57.71 3.88 2.63
C ASP A 156 56.87 3.24 1.53
N SER A 157 56.93 1.91 1.40
CA SER A 157 56.07 1.13 0.49
C SER A 157 54.59 1.28 0.82
N LYS A 158 54.21 1.32 2.11
CA LYS A 158 52.82 1.59 2.54
C LYS A 158 52.35 2.95 2.07
N ASN A 159 53.14 3.99 2.32
CA ASN A 159 52.79 5.36 1.95
C ASN A 159 52.65 5.51 0.42
N LEU A 160 53.57 4.93 -0.33
CA LEU A 160 53.54 4.95 -1.80
C LEU A 160 52.32 4.19 -2.36
N TYR A 161 52.02 3.01 -1.81
CA TYR A 161 50.84 2.23 -2.20
C TYR A 161 49.53 2.97 -1.91
N ILE A 162 49.40 3.55 -0.71
CA ILE A 162 48.24 4.36 -0.32
C ILE A 162 48.10 5.59 -1.23
N SER A 163 49.20 6.27 -1.57
CA SER A 163 49.19 7.42 -2.48
C SER A 163 48.72 7.03 -3.87
N SER A 164 49.29 5.96 -4.44
CA SER A 164 48.92 5.51 -5.79
C SER A 164 47.47 5.04 -5.88
N MET A 165 46.96 4.38 -4.84
CA MET A 165 45.53 4.06 -4.75
C MET A 165 44.67 5.33 -4.75
N LYS A 166 45.05 6.38 -4.02
CA LYS A 166 44.31 7.66 -4.00
C LYS A 166 44.35 8.35 -5.37
N ASP A 167 45.49 8.34 -6.05
CA ASP A 167 45.59 8.92 -7.40
C ASP A 167 44.68 8.19 -8.38
N TYR A 168 44.61 6.87 -8.27
CA TYR A 168 43.68 6.06 -9.06
C TYR A 168 42.21 6.31 -8.69
N ASP A 169 41.91 6.45 -7.40
CA ASP A 169 40.58 6.82 -6.89
C ASP A 169 40.10 8.16 -7.45
N ASN A 170 40.99 9.16 -7.48
CA ASN A 170 40.75 10.49 -8.05
C ASN A 170 40.50 10.38 -9.56
N PHE A 171 41.36 9.67 -10.29
CA PHE A 171 41.18 9.41 -11.71
C PHE A 171 39.80 8.81 -12.01
N LEU A 172 39.38 7.78 -11.26
CA LEU A 172 38.06 7.17 -11.44
C LEU A 172 36.92 8.13 -11.07
N SER A 173 37.11 8.94 -10.03
CA SER A 173 36.11 9.93 -9.61
C SER A 173 35.88 11.01 -10.67
N ASP A 174 36.94 11.46 -11.34
CA ASP A 174 36.90 12.51 -12.36
C ASP A 174 36.29 11.99 -13.68
N ASN A 175 36.60 10.75 -14.06
CA ASN A 175 36.18 10.18 -15.35
C ASN A 175 34.83 9.43 -15.28
N TYR A 176 34.45 8.96 -14.09
CA TYR A 176 33.24 8.19 -13.84
C TYR A 176 32.48 8.73 -12.61
N PRO A 177 31.95 9.97 -12.68
CA PRO A 177 31.36 10.65 -11.54
C PRO A 177 30.00 10.07 -11.11
N VAL A 178 29.29 9.36 -11.99
CA VAL A 178 27.93 8.84 -11.70
C VAL A 178 27.98 7.62 -10.77
N SER A 179 29.01 6.81 -10.88
CA SER A 179 29.26 5.60 -10.07
C SER A 179 29.84 5.89 -8.67
N GLN A 180 30.16 7.15 -8.36
CA GLN A 180 30.78 7.52 -7.10
C GLN A 180 29.80 7.52 -5.92
N PRO A 181 30.24 7.07 -4.72
CA PRO A 181 29.41 7.10 -3.51
C PRO A 181 29.05 8.53 -3.12
N LYS A 182 27.94 8.72 -2.40
CA LYS A 182 27.55 10.06 -1.88
C LYS A 182 28.54 10.60 -0.85
N ARG A 183 29.15 9.72 -0.05
CA ARG A 183 30.16 10.06 0.95
C ARG A 183 31.25 9.00 0.96
N LYS A 184 32.51 9.44 1.01
CA LYS A 184 33.67 8.56 1.21
C LYS A 184 34.00 8.50 2.71
N PHE A 185 34.20 7.31 3.25
CA PHE A 185 34.58 7.10 4.64
C PHE A 185 36.10 7.00 4.76
N ALA A 186 36.71 7.87 5.56
CA ALA A 186 38.17 7.99 5.66
C ALA A 186 38.86 8.19 4.29
N GLY A 187 38.19 8.88 3.36
CA GLY A 187 38.68 9.14 2.01
C GLY A 187 38.44 8.00 1.00
N TRP A 188 37.87 6.85 1.41
CA TRP A 188 37.66 5.69 0.53
C TRP A 188 36.17 5.42 0.28
N GLY A 189 35.85 4.82 -0.87
CA GLY A 189 34.47 4.43 -1.17
C GLY A 189 34.16 4.08 -2.62
N THR A 190 35.10 4.21 -3.56
CA THR A 190 34.91 3.82 -4.96
C THR A 190 34.84 2.29 -5.08
N ASN A 191 33.84 1.78 -5.80
CA ASN A 191 33.70 0.34 -6.06
C ASN A 191 33.75 0.10 -7.56
N LEU A 192 34.62 -0.81 -7.99
CA LEU A 192 34.92 -1.03 -9.40
C LEU A 192 33.74 -1.61 -10.19
N SER A 193 32.79 -2.31 -9.56
CA SER A 193 31.60 -2.82 -10.26
C SER A 193 30.68 -1.70 -10.71
N ARG A 194 30.53 -0.65 -9.89
CA ARG A 194 29.75 0.55 -10.25
C ARG A 194 30.43 1.34 -11.36
N VAL A 195 31.76 1.50 -11.27
CA VAL A 195 32.53 2.17 -12.32
C VAL A 195 32.45 1.37 -13.62
N GLY A 196 32.53 0.04 -13.54
CA GLY A 196 32.36 -0.88 -14.66
C GLY A 196 30.99 -0.74 -15.30
N ALA A 197 29.91 -0.69 -14.50
CA ALA A 197 28.56 -0.45 -14.99
C ALA A 197 28.42 0.90 -15.72
N GLU A 198 29.04 1.97 -15.19
CA GLU A 198 29.08 3.27 -15.85
C GLU A 198 29.83 3.20 -17.19
N LEU A 199 31.04 2.62 -17.22
CA LEU A 199 31.80 2.43 -18.46
C LEU A 199 31.00 1.64 -19.50
N SER A 200 30.42 0.49 -19.13
CA SER A 200 29.60 -0.32 -20.03
C SER A 200 28.45 0.48 -20.62
N HIS A 201 27.75 1.28 -19.81
CA HIS A 201 26.66 2.14 -20.28
C HIS A 201 27.14 3.27 -21.22
N LEU A 202 28.35 3.79 -21.01
CA LEU A 202 28.96 4.80 -21.87
C LEU A 202 29.43 4.26 -23.23
N LEU A 203 29.82 3.00 -23.30
CA LEU A 203 30.23 2.36 -24.56
C LEU A 203 29.07 2.16 -25.53
N LEU A 204 27.85 1.96 -25.01
CA LEU A 204 26.66 1.67 -25.80
C LEU A 204 26.24 2.87 -26.64
N ARG A 205 26.00 2.64 -27.93
CA ARG A 205 25.25 3.62 -28.74
C ARG A 205 23.79 3.67 -28.31
N ASN A 206 23.05 4.68 -28.79
CA ASN A 206 21.61 4.67 -28.63
C ASN A 206 20.99 3.44 -29.32
N ASN A 207 20.01 2.82 -28.67
CA ASN A 207 19.42 1.51 -28.99
C ASN A 207 20.39 0.32 -28.90
N GLY A 208 21.57 0.48 -28.30
CA GLY A 208 22.48 -0.63 -27.99
C GLY A 208 22.03 -1.43 -26.77
N TYR A 209 22.40 -2.71 -26.71
CA TYR A 209 22.03 -3.64 -25.63
C TYR A 209 23.19 -3.85 -24.66
N CYS A 210 22.89 -4.00 -23.37
CA CYS A 210 23.88 -4.40 -22.36
C CYS A 210 23.43 -5.69 -21.70
N CYS A 211 24.35 -6.64 -21.54
CA CYS A 211 24.22 -7.81 -20.69
C CYS A 211 25.35 -7.76 -19.66
N ILE A 212 25.04 -7.41 -18.42
CA ILE A 212 26.06 -7.19 -17.38
C ILE A 212 25.78 -8.01 -16.13
N VAL A 213 26.83 -8.60 -15.57
CA VAL A 213 26.78 -9.25 -14.26
C VAL A 213 27.22 -8.24 -13.18
N LEU A 214 26.47 -8.13 -12.10
CA LEU A 214 26.75 -7.20 -10.99
C LEU A 214 26.55 -7.90 -9.64
N PRO A 215 27.20 -7.41 -8.56
CA PRO A 215 26.86 -7.84 -7.20
C PRO A 215 25.37 -7.61 -6.92
N ALA A 216 24.70 -8.54 -6.26
CA ALA A 216 23.27 -8.39 -5.94
C ALA A 216 22.97 -7.10 -5.14
N SER A 217 23.92 -6.63 -4.33
CA SER A 217 23.81 -5.38 -3.57
C SER A 217 23.63 -4.15 -4.45
N PHE A 218 24.08 -4.16 -5.72
CA PHE A 218 23.97 -3.03 -6.63
C PHE A 218 22.55 -2.51 -6.74
N PHE A 219 21.53 -3.39 -6.64
CA PHE A 219 20.12 -3.04 -6.74
C PHE A 219 19.48 -2.57 -5.42
N ALA A 220 20.16 -2.73 -4.28
CA ALA A 220 19.60 -2.48 -2.95
C ALA A 220 20.42 -1.48 -2.10
N ASP A 221 21.69 -1.25 -2.40
CA ASP A 221 22.55 -0.39 -1.59
C ASP A 221 22.31 1.12 -1.87
N ASP A 222 22.72 1.99 -0.95
CA ASP A 222 22.56 3.44 -1.08
C ASP A 222 23.68 4.12 -1.88
N GLN A 223 24.79 3.42 -2.13
CA GLN A 223 25.96 3.95 -2.82
C GLN A 223 25.85 3.84 -4.35
N SER A 224 25.01 2.93 -4.84
CA SER A 224 24.72 2.66 -6.25
C SER A 224 23.54 3.48 -6.80
N GLY A 225 22.87 4.28 -5.97
CA GLY A 225 21.65 5.01 -6.34
C GLY A 225 21.77 5.92 -7.57
N ARG A 226 22.89 6.65 -7.69
CA ARG A 226 23.13 7.54 -8.86
C ARG A 226 23.28 6.79 -10.17
N ILE A 227 24.08 5.72 -10.19
CA ILE A 227 24.28 4.90 -11.39
C ILE A 227 23.06 4.05 -11.74
N ARG A 228 22.35 3.50 -10.74
CA ARG A 228 21.04 2.87 -10.96
C ARG A 228 20.06 3.82 -11.61
N LYS A 229 19.89 5.02 -11.03
CA LYS A 229 19.04 6.06 -11.61
C LYS A 229 19.43 6.35 -13.04
N LYS A 230 20.72 6.50 -13.34
CA LYS A 230 21.20 6.76 -14.70
C LYS A 230 20.79 5.64 -15.66
N ILE A 231 21.10 4.38 -15.35
CA ILE A 231 20.76 3.24 -16.21
C ILE A 231 19.25 3.12 -16.39
N ILE A 232 18.48 3.12 -15.30
CA ILE A 232 17.02 2.91 -15.31
C ILE A 232 16.25 4.06 -15.98
N SER A 233 16.73 5.30 -15.86
CA SER A 233 16.06 6.45 -16.50
C SER A 233 16.40 6.65 -17.97
N THR A 234 17.47 6.02 -18.48
CA THR A 234 17.90 6.15 -19.88
C THR A 234 18.03 4.81 -20.59
N SER A 235 17.24 3.82 -20.14
CA SER A 235 17.22 2.49 -20.75
C SER A 235 15.87 1.80 -20.56
N ASP A 236 15.55 0.95 -21.52
CA ASP A 236 14.51 -0.06 -21.42
C ASP A 236 15.09 -1.29 -20.72
N LEU A 237 14.70 -1.52 -19.46
CA LEU A 237 15.09 -2.73 -18.74
C LEU A 237 14.28 -3.92 -19.28
N ILE A 238 15.00 -4.96 -19.74
CA ILE A 238 14.38 -6.14 -20.35
C ILE A 238 14.20 -7.20 -19.26
N GLU A 239 15.30 -7.61 -18.62
CA GLU A 239 15.27 -8.61 -17.56
C GLU A 239 16.34 -8.36 -16.49
N LEU A 240 15.96 -8.64 -15.25
CA LEU A 240 16.79 -8.61 -14.06
C LEU A 240 16.75 -9.97 -13.39
N SER A 241 17.93 -10.55 -13.13
CA SER A 241 18.05 -11.88 -12.55
C SER A 241 18.82 -11.86 -11.24
N TYR A 242 18.37 -12.62 -10.25
CA TYR A 242 19.05 -12.78 -8.96
C TYR A 242 19.55 -14.22 -8.75
N TYR A 243 20.80 -14.33 -8.30
CA TYR A 243 21.43 -15.59 -7.96
C TYR A 243 21.92 -15.59 -6.49
N PRO A 244 21.49 -16.57 -5.68
CA PRO A 244 21.87 -16.65 -4.28
C PRO A 244 23.34 -17.06 -4.11
N ALA A 245 23.97 -16.66 -3.01
CA ALA A 245 25.38 -16.96 -2.73
C ALA A 245 25.65 -18.48 -2.63
N GLU A 246 24.64 -19.21 -2.14
CA GLU A 246 24.61 -20.67 -2.01
C GLU A 246 24.80 -21.40 -3.35
N ALA A 247 24.55 -20.74 -4.48
CA ALA A 247 24.79 -21.28 -5.81
C ALA A 247 26.28 -21.40 -6.16
N LYS A 248 27.18 -20.76 -5.39
CA LYS A 248 28.64 -20.85 -5.54
C LYS A 248 29.15 -20.60 -6.97
N LEU A 249 28.52 -19.65 -7.66
CA LEU A 249 28.76 -19.39 -9.10
C LEU A 249 30.15 -18.80 -9.39
N PHE A 250 30.85 -18.30 -8.38
CA PHE A 250 32.19 -17.70 -8.48
C PHE A 250 33.23 -18.51 -7.69
N GLY A 251 33.13 -19.84 -7.75
CA GLY A 251 34.08 -20.76 -7.13
C GLY A 251 33.93 -20.84 -5.62
N LYS A 252 34.99 -20.49 -4.87
CA LYS A 252 34.96 -20.51 -3.38
C LYS A 252 34.35 -19.23 -2.77
N ALA A 253 34.04 -18.22 -3.59
CA ALA A 253 33.47 -16.98 -3.11
C ALA A 253 31.99 -17.15 -2.77
N ASP A 254 31.62 -16.87 -1.51
CA ASP A 254 30.25 -16.90 -1.02
C ASP A 254 29.59 -15.53 -1.24
N VAL A 255 29.25 -15.24 -2.50
CA VAL A 255 28.73 -13.92 -2.93
C VAL A 255 27.49 -14.08 -3.79
N ALA A 256 26.40 -13.40 -3.40
CA ALA A 256 25.19 -13.31 -4.20
C ALA A 256 25.40 -12.34 -5.39
N SER A 257 24.88 -12.71 -6.55
CA SER A 257 25.05 -11.95 -7.78
C SER A 257 23.72 -11.67 -8.46
N SER A 258 23.79 -10.80 -9.46
CA SER A 258 22.67 -10.45 -10.32
C SER A 258 23.16 -10.29 -11.75
N SER A 259 22.26 -10.43 -12.69
CA SER A 259 22.50 -9.99 -14.06
C SER A 259 21.40 -9.07 -14.54
N LEU A 260 21.78 -8.13 -15.39
CA LEU A 260 20.88 -7.12 -15.95
C LEU A 260 21.04 -7.10 -17.47
N THR A 261 19.92 -7.29 -18.16
CA THR A 261 19.82 -7.10 -19.60
C THR A 261 18.93 -5.90 -19.90
N TYR A 262 19.46 -4.91 -20.61
CA TYR A 262 18.75 -3.67 -20.93
C TYR A 262 19.15 -3.10 -22.29
N LYS A 263 18.28 -2.27 -22.86
CA LYS A 263 18.53 -1.51 -24.09
C LYS A 263 18.65 -0.02 -23.76
N LYS A 264 19.76 0.63 -24.10
CA LYS A 264 19.95 2.08 -23.92
C LYS A 264 18.99 2.82 -24.86
N SER A 265 18.12 3.64 -24.32
CA SER A 265 16.99 4.22 -25.05
C SER A 265 16.42 5.42 -24.27
N ASP A 266 15.92 6.42 -24.99
CA ASP A 266 15.25 7.59 -24.40
C ASP A 266 13.79 7.29 -24.00
N SER A 267 13.24 6.14 -24.44
CA SER A 267 12.02 5.58 -23.88
C SER A 267 12.39 4.67 -22.71
N ALA A 268 11.67 4.78 -21.59
CA ALA A 268 11.83 3.86 -20.47
C ALA A 268 10.60 2.96 -20.36
N ARG A 269 10.73 1.68 -20.71
CA ARG A 269 9.78 0.62 -20.39
C ARG A 269 9.47 0.70 -18.90
N ARG A 270 8.18 0.81 -18.58
CA ARG A 270 7.70 0.91 -17.19
C ARG A 270 7.63 -0.43 -16.48
N THR A 271 7.94 -1.51 -17.18
CA THR A 271 7.87 -2.88 -16.71
C THR A 271 9.11 -3.63 -17.14
N THR A 272 9.70 -4.40 -16.23
CA THR A 272 10.82 -5.31 -16.50
C THR A 272 10.51 -6.66 -15.89
N LYS A 273 11.05 -7.72 -16.48
CA LYS A 273 10.95 -9.07 -15.91
C LYS A 273 11.96 -9.22 -14.77
N LEU A 274 11.55 -9.81 -13.65
CA LEU A 274 12.42 -10.20 -12.54
C LEU A 274 12.41 -11.71 -12.39
N THR A 275 13.58 -12.35 -12.49
CA THR A 275 13.75 -13.80 -12.33
C THR A 275 14.68 -14.10 -11.16
N ILE A 276 14.24 -14.98 -10.25
CA ILE A 276 14.97 -15.38 -9.05
C ILE A 276 15.32 -16.84 -9.18
N PHE A 277 16.60 -17.14 -9.02
CA PHE A 277 17.12 -18.50 -9.08
C PHE A 277 17.34 -19.08 -7.69
N ASP A 278 17.32 -20.41 -7.58
CA ASP A 278 17.71 -21.14 -6.38
C ASP A 278 19.22 -21.47 -6.37
N LYS A 279 19.67 -22.24 -5.37
CA LYS A 279 21.07 -22.68 -5.25
C LYS A 279 21.55 -23.59 -6.39
N ASN A 280 20.63 -24.21 -7.15
CA ASN A 280 20.94 -25.06 -8.29
C ASN A 280 20.83 -24.29 -9.62
N VAL A 281 20.57 -22.98 -9.56
CA VAL A 281 20.30 -22.13 -10.73
C VAL A 281 19.04 -22.55 -11.48
N GLU A 282 18.05 -23.08 -10.76
CA GLU A 282 16.70 -23.31 -11.28
C GLU A 282 15.80 -22.11 -10.95
N VAL A 283 14.84 -21.81 -11.83
CA VAL A 283 13.92 -20.68 -11.63
C VAL A 283 13.04 -20.94 -10.40
N LYS A 284 13.27 -20.21 -9.32
CA LYS A 284 12.47 -20.23 -8.10
C LYS A 284 11.20 -19.38 -8.25
N SER A 285 11.31 -18.22 -8.90
CA SER A 285 10.17 -17.37 -9.22
C SER A 285 10.51 -16.45 -10.39
N SER A 286 9.53 -16.13 -11.23
CA SER A 286 9.67 -15.13 -12.29
C SER A 286 8.37 -14.34 -12.43
N GLY A 287 8.47 -13.06 -12.76
CA GLY A 287 7.31 -12.22 -13.07
C GLY A 287 7.67 -10.77 -13.33
N ASP A 288 6.70 -10.02 -13.84
CA ASP A 288 6.89 -8.62 -14.20
C ASP A 288 6.82 -7.71 -12.98
N ILE A 289 7.68 -6.69 -12.99
CA ILE A 289 7.75 -5.66 -11.96
C ILE A 289 7.63 -4.30 -12.61
N SER A 290 6.87 -3.39 -11.98
CA SER A 290 6.75 -2.02 -12.47
C SER A 290 7.86 -1.14 -11.89
N LEU A 291 8.47 -0.34 -12.76
CA LEU A 291 9.47 0.67 -12.44
C LEU A 291 8.73 2.03 -12.35
N GLU A 292 8.13 2.33 -11.20
CA GLU A 292 7.39 3.59 -10.99
C GLU A 292 8.30 4.83 -11.08
N GLU A 293 7.75 5.96 -11.57
CA GLU A 293 8.48 7.22 -11.73
C GLU A 293 8.80 7.94 -10.41
N ASP A 294 7.95 7.76 -9.41
CA ASP A 294 8.00 8.54 -8.17
C ASP A 294 8.85 7.86 -7.09
N ASN A 295 10.06 7.46 -7.45
CA ASN A 295 10.93 6.68 -6.57
C ASN A 295 11.77 7.61 -5.67
N GLN A 296 11.18 7.99 -4.52
CA GLN A 296 11.89 8.59 -3.37
C GLN A 296 13.10 7.76 -2.89
N ASP A 297 13.23 6.52 -3.37
CA ASP A 297 14.22 5.50 -2.99
C ASP A 297 15.36 5.28 -4.02
N GLU A 298 15.62 6.19 -4.95
CA GLU A 298 16.73 6.08 -5.93
C GLU A 298 16.75 4.75 -6.72
N TYR A 299 15.56 4.31 -7.16
CA TYR A 299 15.35 3.10 -7.96
C TYR A 299 15.97 1.83 -7.34
N MET A 300 15.87 1.67 -6.02
CA MET A 300 16.20 0.40 -5.36
C MET A 300 15.18 -0.68 -5.76
N ILE A 301 15.67 -1.84 -6.21
CA ILE A 301 14.85 -2.98 -6.65
C ILE A 301 15.16 -4.19 -5.74
N PRO A 302 14.16 -4.77 -5.07
CA PRO A 302 14.31 -5.90 -4.15
C PRO A 302 14.38 -7.23 -4.90
N ILE A 303 15.47 -7.43 -5.62
CA ILE A 303 15.66 -8.59 -6.48
C ILE A 303 15.63 -9.93 -5.73
N THR A 304 15.69 -9.92 -4.40
CA THR A 304 15.66 -11.11 -3.54
C THR A 304 14.26 -11.56 -3.13
N LEU A 305 13.24 -10.70 -3.20
CA LEU A 305 11.92 -10.94 -2.59
C LEU A 305 10.84 -11.36 -3.59
N GLY A 306 11.09 -11.25 -4.89
CA GLY A 306 10.17 -11.63 -5.97
C GLY A 306 9.17 -10.53 -6.32
N SER A 307 8.52 -10.67 -7.48
CA SER A 307 7.61 -9.66 -8.05
C SER A 307 6.38 -9.38 -7.18
N GLU A 308 5.78 -10.42 -6.57
CA GLU A 308 4.61 -10.27 -5.71
C GLU A 308 4.93 -9.50 -4.42
N SER A 309 6.13 -9.67 -3.87
CA SER A 309 6.59 -8.94 -2.69
C SER A 309 6.77 -7.44 -2.95
N ILE A 310 7.05 -7.05 -4.19
CA ILE A 310 7.13 -5.63 -4.60
C ILE A 310 5.76 -4.97 -4.48
N LYS A 311 4.70 -5.65 -4.93
CA LYS A 311 3.32 -5.15 -4.81
C LYS A 311 2.93 -4.96 -3.34
N VAL A 312 3.31 -5.90 -2.48
CA VAL A 312 3.10 -5.78 -1.03
C VAL A 312 3.88 -4.60 -0.47
N LEU A 313 5.16 -4.42 -0.85
CA LEU A 313 5.95 -3.27 -0.41
C LEU A 313 5.29 -1.94 -0.83
N GLN A 314 4.82 -1.81 -2.07
CA GLN A 314 4.14 -0.60 -2.55
C GLN A 314 2.93 -0.27 -1.69
N LYS A 315 2.16 -1.29 -1.27
CA LYS A 315 1.05 -1.11 -0.34
C LYS A 315 1.49 -0.61 1.03
N LEU A 316 2.60 -1.12 1.58
CA LEU A 316 3.17 -0.64 2.85
C LEU A 316 3.61 0.83 2.77
N LYS A 317 4.02 1.29 1.58
CA LYS A 317 4.49 2.67 1.34
C LYS A 317 3.36 3.66 1.10
N ARG A 318 2.27 3.25 0.44
CA ARG A 318 1.24 4.15 -0.12
C ARG A 318 0.62 5.12 0.90
N ASP A 319 0.32 4.63 2.10
CA ASP A 319 -0.56 5.34 3.05
C ASP A 319 0.21 5.99 4.21
N PHE A 320 1.54 5.86 4.25
CA PHE A 320 2.38 6.34 5.36
C PHE A 320 3.58 7.16 4.88
N PRO A 321 4.00 8.20 5.63
CA PRO A 321 5.26 8.88 5.34
C PRO A 321 6.47 8.00 5.70
N THR A 322 7.63 8.29 5.11
CA THR A 322 8.90 7.76 5.62
C THR A 322 9.16 8.29 7.03
N TRP A 323 9.92 7.51 7.80
CA TRP A 323 10.43 7.94 9.09
C TRP A 323 11.20 9.27 9.00
N GLU A 324 12.00 9.47 7.94
CA GLU A 324 12.74 10.72 7.70
C GLU A 324 11.81 11.93 7.55
N VAL A 325 10.68 11.79 6.85
CA VAL A 325 9.67 12.86 6.70
C VAL A 325 9.06 13.22 8.06
N LEU A 326 8.73 12.22 8.89
CA LEU A 326 8.25 12.47 10.26
C LEU A 326 9.30 13.18 11.12
N GLU A 327 10.58 12.90 10.87
CA GLU A 327 11.68 13.44 11.66
C GLU A 327 12.04 14.88 11.30
N LYS A 328 12.18 15.15 10.00
CA LYS A 328 12.75 16.41 9.47
C LYS A 328 11.72 17.40 8.99
N GLU A 329 10.67 16.96 8.32
CA GLU A 329 9.69 17.85 7.70
C GLU A 329 8.55 18.17 8.67
N LYS A 330 7.94 17.13 9.24
CA LYS A 330 6.82 17.31 10.17
C LYS A 330 7.26 17.64 11.59
N MET A 331 8.53 17.41 11.90
CA MET A 331 9.10 17.58 13.24
C MET A 331 8.31 16.84 14.33
N GLU A 332 7.66 15.73 13.99
CA GLU A 332 6.87 14.90 14.93
C GLU A 332 7.76 13.96 15.75
N LEU A 333 8.79 13.39 15.13
CA LEU A 333 9.63 12.34 15.69
C LEU A 333 11.11 12.76 15.77
N TRP A 334 11.84 12.34 16.79
CA TRP A 334 13.29 12.51 16.85
C TRP A 334 13.97 11.15 16.84
N ALA A 335 15.07 11.00 16.08
CA ALA A 335 15.90 9.81 16.12
C ALA A 335 17.40 10.16 16.05
N GLY A 336 18.23 9.41 16.77
CA GLY A 336 19.65 9.73 16.87
C GLY A 336 20.51 8.67 17.56
N ARG A 337 21.77 9.04 17.80
CA ARG A 337 22.71 8.35 18.68
C ARG A 337 23.14 9.33 19.78
N GLU A 338 23.44 8.82 20.98
CA GLU A 338 23.65 9.66 22.17
C GLU A 338 25.11 9.79 22.56
N LEU A 339 25.74 8.69 23.01
CA LEU A 339 27.15 8.70 23.43
C LEU A 339 28.04 7.99 22.42
N ASP A 340 29.02 8.73 21.88
CA ASP A 340 30.12 8.15 21.12
C ASP A 340 31.17 7.53 22.04
N GLU A 341 31.26 6.19 22.01
CA GLU A 341 32.20 5.35 22.77
C GLU A 341 33.53 5.07 22.01
N THR A 342 33.79 5.74 20.90
CA THR A 342 35.03 5.55 20.15
C THR A 342 36.23 6.08 20.97
N GLY A 343 37.06 5.16 21.50
CA GLY A 343 38.22 5.48 22.36
C GLY A 343 37.96 5.43 23.88
N SER A 344 36.80 4.94 24.33
CA SER A 344 36.30 5.14 25.69
C SER A 344 36.60 4.02 26.70
N LYS A 345 37.82 3.47 26.75
CA LYS A 345 38.12 2.34 27.66
C LYS A 345 37.88 2.64 29.15
N ASN A 346 37.86 3.92 29.56
CA ASN A 346 37.85 4.34 30.95
C ASN A 346 36.57 5.07 31.41
N TRP A 347 35.52 5.18 30.59
CA TRP A 347 34.31 5.96 30.94
C TRP A 347 33.15 5.14 31.51
N LEU A 348 33.26 3.80 31.50
CA LEU A 348 32.21 2.90 31.94
C LEU A 348 32.62 2.21 33.24
N SER A 349 31.74 2.23 34.24
CA SER A 349 31.93 1.56 35.54
C SER A 349 30.70 0.75 35.92
N ASN A 350 30.92 -0.28 36.75
CA ASN A 350 29.85 -1.04 37.39
C ASN A 350 29.42 -0.41 38.73
N GLU A 351 30.17 0.58 39.22
CA GLU A 351 29.80 1.35 40.40
C GLU A 351 28.68 2.34 40.06
N LYS A 352 27.73 2.52 40.99
CA LYS A 352 26.55 3.38 40.82
C LYS A 352 26.92 4.86 40.91
N SER A 353 27.73 5.31 39.96
CA SER A 353 28.28 6.65 39.90
C SER A 353 28.22 7.12 38.44
N GLY A 354 27.49 8.20 38.16
CA GLY A 354 27.21 8.66 36.80
C GLY A 354 25.83 8.25 36.26
N LEU A 355 25.63 8.35 34.93
CA LEU A 355 24.35 8.05 34.28
C LEU A 355 24.21 6.54 33.99
N PRO A 356 23.04 5.93 34.22
CA PRO A 356 22.81 4.54 33.79
C PRO A 356 23.09 4.39 32.29
N PHE A 357 23.94 3.43 31.93
CA PHE A 357 24.41 3.23 30.58
C PHE A 357 23.81 1.96 29.97
N VAL A 358 23.29 2.07 28.75
CA VAL A 358 22.68 0.95 28.03
C VAL A 358 23.49 0.64 26.78
N LYS A 359 23.87 -0.64 26.63
CA LYS A 359 24.60 -1.16 25.47
C LYS A 359 23.73 -2.10 24.64
N GLY A 360 24.08 -2.29 23.37
CA GLY A 360 23.33 -3.12 22.42
C GLY A 360 23.07 -4.56 22.88
N ARG A 361 23.96 -5.14 23.70
CA ARG A 361 23.77 -6.49 24.27
C ARG A 361 22.67 -6.57 25.33
N MET A 362 22.35 -5.44 25.98
CA MET A 362 21.30 -5.35 27.00
C MET A 362 19.90 -5.19 26.39
N VAL A 363 19.82 -4.87 25.09
CA VAL A 363 18.55 -4.70 24.37
C VAL A 363 18.10 -6.04 23.78
N ASN A 364 17.03 -6.58 24.35
CA ASN A 364 16.28 -7.72 23.81
C ASN A 364 14.95 -7.25 23.23
N ARG A 365 14.26 -8.12 22.48
CA ARG A 365 12.98 -7.77 21.84
C ARG A 365 11.95 -7.50 22.95
N PHE A 366 11.46 -6.26 23.03
CA PHE A 366 10.58 -5.76 24.10
C PHE A 366 11.13 -5.81 25.52
N LYS A 367 12.39 -6.19 25.75
CA LYS A 367 12.94 -6.30 27.12
C LYS A 367 14.30 -5.64 27.22
N LEU A 368 14.48 -4.81 28.23
CA LEU A 368 15.79 -4.32 28.64
C LEU A 368 16.35 -5.27 29.71
N ASP A 369 17.56 -5.78 29.51
CA ASP A 369 18.26 -6.60 30.49
C ASP A 369 18.75 -5.73 31.64
N ASP A 370 18.32 -6.07 32.86
CA ASP A 370 18.60 -5.36 34.10
C ASP A 370 19.70 -6.03 34.95
N GLN A 371 20.23 -7.19 34.52
CA GLN A 371 21.30 -7.89 35.22
C GLN A 371 22.65 -7.15 35.11
N GLU A 372 22.91 -6.55 33.96
CA GLU A 372 24.13 -5.78 33.71
C GLU A 372 23.91 -4.29 34.06
N LYS A 373 24.44 -3.85 35.21
CA LYS A 373 24.35 -2.44 35.63
C LYS A 373 25.64 -1.71 35.29
N LEU A 374 25.60 -0.97 34.17
CA LEU A 374 26.69 -0.10 33.73
C LEU A 374 26.32 1.36 33.97
N TYR A 375 27.30 2.18 34.30
CA TYR A 375 27.18 3.62 34.45
C TYR A 375 28.26 4.34 33.66
N ALA A 376 27.90 5.44 33.01
CA ALA A 376 28.80 6.27 32.23
C ALA A 376 29.23 7.52 32.99
N GLN A 377 30.54 7.74 33.06
CA GLN A 377 31.19 8.95 33.54
C GLN A 377 32.20 9.42 32.51
N LYS A 378 31.75 10.32 31.64
CA LYS A 378 32.63 11.01 30.71
C LYS A 378 32.90 12.42 31.28
N PRO A 379 34.16 12.78 31.56
CA PRO A 379 34.50 14.14 31.97
C PRO A 379 33.99 15.16 30.94
N GLU A 380 33.40 16.26 31.42
CA GLU A 380 32.91 17.37 30.59
C GLU A 380 31.79 17.01 29.58
N TYR A 381 31.12 15.87 29.76
CA TYR A 381 30.01 15.47 28.89
C TYR A 381 28.68 16.05 29.37
N SER A 382 28.07 16.91 28.56
CA SER A 382 26.68 17.33 28.73
C SER A 382 25.74 16.30 28.10
N PRO A 383 24.82 15.70 28.90
CA PRO A 383 23.89 14.71 28.37
C PRO A 383 22.94 15.29 27.33
N PRO A 384 22.59 14.55 26.26
CA PRO A 384 21.72 15.04 25.22
C PRO A 384 20.28 15.12 25.73
N GLU A 385 19.50 16.09 25.23
CA GLU A 385 18.11 16.30 25.63
C GLU A 385 17.24 15.03 25.51
N SER A 386 17.59 14.12 24.59
CA SER A 386 16.92 12.84 24.40
C SER A 386 16.83 11.98 25.68
N ILE A 387 17.78 12.10 26.62
CA ILE A 387 17.74 11.31 27.86
C ILE A 387 16.63 11.75 28.82
N SER A 388 16.08 12.97 28.64
CA SER A 388 14.92 13.43 29.41
C SER A 388 13.62 12.72 29.02
N HIS A 389 13.63 12.01 27.89
CA HIS A 389 12.49 11.28 27.34
C HIS A 389 12.62 9.78 27.57
N GLN A 390 11.46 9.13 27.78
CA GLN A 390 11.36 7.70 27.59
C GLN A 390 11.34 7.44 26.09
N ARG A 391 12.16 6.51 25.63
CA ARG A 391 12.41 6.35 24.19
C ARG A 391 12.64 4.90 23.82
N ILE A 392 12.46 4.59 22.54
CA ILE A 392 12.76 3.27 22.00
C ILE A 392 14.24 3.23 21.63
N ALA A 393 14.94 2.17 21.99
CA ALA A 393 16.29 1.89 21.49
C ALA A 393 16.29 0.60 20.67
N TRP A 394 16.97 0.61 19.53
CA TRP A 394 17.19 -0.59 18.70
C TRP A 394 18.68 -0.88 18.51
N ARG A 395 18.99 -2.15 18.29
CA ARG A 395 20.37 -2.62 18.03
C ARG A 395 20.84 -2.24 16.63
N ASP A 396 21.97 -1.55 16.56
CA ASP A 396 22.61 -1.18 15.29
C ASP A 396 23.29 -2.37 14.61
N ILE A 397 23.74 -3.36 15.38
CA ILE A 397 24.43 -4.56 14.86
C ILE A 397 23.49 -5.76 14.91
N SER A 398 23.20 -6.32 13.74
CA SER A 398 22.40 -7.53 13.55
C SER A 398 23.15 -8.52 12.66
N ARG A 399 23.21 -9.80 12.99
CA ARG A 399 23.78 -10.76 12.04
C ARG A 399 22.72 -11.08 10.98
N PRO A 400 23.05 -11.14 9.67
CA PRO A 400 22.11 -11.60 8.65
C PRO A 400 21.50 -12.97 8.97
N SER A 401 22.24 -13.80 9.70
CA SER A 401 21.80 -15.11 10.17
C SER A 401 20.82 -15.09 11.35
N GLN A 402 20.40 -13.94 11.87
CA GLN A 402 19.37 -13.89 12.92
C GLN A 402 17.97 -14.05 12.32
N LYS A 403 17.07 -14.68 13.08
CA LYS A 403 15.65 -14.81 12.72
C LYS A 403 14.94 -13.46 12.58
N ARG A 404 15.38 -12.47 13.36
CA ARG A 404 14.97 -11.07 13.32
C ARG A 404 16.22 -10.21 13.39
N ARG A 405 16.30 -9.21 12.51
CA ARG A 405 17.39 -8.23 12.47
C ARG A 405 17.05 -7.00 13.30
N VAL A 406 15.78 -6.63 13.41
CA VAL A 406 15.33 -5.50 14.22
C VAL A 406 14.97 -6.00 15.62
N ILE A 407 15.69 -5.48 16.61
CA ILE A 407 15.48 -5.79 18.03
C ILE A 407 15.44 -4.47 18.76
N ALA A 408 14.29 -4.13 19.33
CA ALA A 408 14.08 -2.88 20.04
C ALA A 408 13.32 -3.06 21.36
N THR A 409 13.58 -2.15 22.31
CA THR A 409 12.88 -2.05 23.59
C THR A 409 12.80 -0.60 24.07
N ILE A 410 12.11 -0.35 25.17
CA ILE A 410 12.07 0.94 25.86
C ILE A 410 13.33 1.13 26.71
N VAL A 411 13.91 2.32 26.61
CA VAL A 411 14.93 2.84 27.53
C VAL A 411 14.29 3.94 28.40
N PRO A 412 14.44 3.86 29.74
CA PRO A 412 13.84 4.81 30.66
C PRO A 412 14.52 6.19 30.60
N ARG A 413 13.82 7.19 31.14
CA ARG A 413 14.36 8.54 31.36
C ARG A 413 15.61 8.49 32.23
N GLY A 414 16.60 9.32 31.92
CA GLY A 414 17.86 9.45 32.66
C GLY A 414 18.93 8.40 32.30
N ALA A 415 18.59 7.30 31.62
CA ALA A 415 19.57 6.39 31.06
C ALA A 415 20.14 6.93 29.74
N ILE A 416 21.38 6.61 29.40
CA ILE A 416 22.06 7.00 28.16
C ILE A 416 22.54 5.78 27.37
N THR A 417 22.47 5.84 26.03
CA THR A 417 22.83 4.75 25.11
C THR A 417 24.18 5.00 24.43
N GLY A 418 24.94 3.93 24.18
CA GLY A 418 26.18 3.97 23.39
C GLY A 418 25.97 3.77 21.88
N ASN A 419 27.05 3.89 21.10
CA ASN A 419 27.08 3.76 19.62
C ASN A 419 26.44 2.49 19.04
N SER A 420 26.39 1.41 19.82
CA SER A 420 25.75 0.15 19.42
C SER A 420 24.21 0.22 19.31
N LEU A 421 23.62 1.35 19.66
CA LEU A 421 22.18 1.60 19.68
C LEU A 421 21.82 2.86 18.88
N GLY A 422 20.69 2.81 18.19
CA GLY A 422 19.97 4.01 17.81
C GLY A 422 18.77 4.21 18.73
N VAL A 423 18.34 5.45 18.90
CA VAL A 423 17.22 5.83 19.77
C VAL A 423 16.18 6.67 19.03
N THR A 424 14.91 6.56 19.43
CA THR A 424 13.80 7.34 18.85
C THR A 424 12.66 7.58 19.81
N PHE A 425 11.95 8.70 19.65
CA PHE A 425 10.71 9.02 20.35
C PHE A 425 9.92 10.11 19.61
N TYR A 426 8.61 10.23 19.88
CA TYR A 426 7.81 11.36 19.41
C TYR A 426 8.06 12.59 20.30
N ARG A 427 8.26 13.78 19.71
CA ARG A 427 8.57 15.00 20.48
C ARG A 427 7.45 15.38 21.47
N ASN A 428 6.19 15.14 21.09
CA ASN A 428 5.01 15.32 21.95
C ASN A 428 4.42 13.96 22.40
N SER A 429 5.28 13.01 22.77
CA SER A 429 4.91 11.61 23.04
C SER A 429 3.99 11.42 24.25
N ASP A 430 2.87 10.74 24.02
CA ASP A 430 2.13 9.98 25.04
C ASP A 430 2.62 8.52 25.09
N GLU A 431 2.31 7.79 26.17
CA GLU A 431 2.75 6.41 26.38
C GLU A 431 2.21 5.47 25.29
N THR A 432 0.96 5.66 24.86
CA THR A 432 0.30 4.83 23.84
C THR A 432 1.03 4.96 22.51
N SER A 433 1.32 6.18 22.05
CA SER A 433 2.08 6.40 20.81
C SER A 433 3.46 5.73 20.83
N LEU A 434 4.18 5.83 21.94
CA LEU A 434 5.51 5.23 22.10
C LEU A 434 5.46 3.70 22.04
N LEU A 435 4.53 3.08 22.77
CA LEU A 435 4.38 1.62 22.81
C LEU A 435 3.85 1.04 21.49
N SER A 436 2.92 1.74 20.83
CA SER A 436 2.45 1.37 19.50
C SER A 436 3.59 1.39 18.48
N LEU A 437 4.42 2.44 18.50
CA LEU A 437 5.60 2.54 17.64
C LEU A 437 6.61 1.42 17.95
N LEU A 438 6.80 1.05 19.22
CA LEU A 438 7.65 -0.08 19.60
C LEU A 438 7.15 -1.40 19.02
N GLY A 439 5.83 -1.63 19.04
CA GLY A 439 5.18 -2.79 18.42
C GLY A 439 5.44 -2.84 16.92
N ILE A 440 5.27 -1.70 16.25
CA ILE A 440 5.53 -1.55 14.81
C ILE A 440 7.00 -1.84 14.49
N ILE A 441 7.97 -1.22 15.19
CA ILE A 441 9.41 -1.42 14.94
C ILE A 441 9.82 -2.88 15.09
N ASN A 442 9.25 -3.59 16.07
CA ASN A 442 9.57 -5.01 16.31
C ASN A 442 8.77 -5.99 15.42
N SER A 443 7.98 -5.49 14.46
CA SER A 443 7.13 -6.32 13.61
C SER A 443 7.81 -6.84 12.34
N LEU A 444 7.27 -7.92 11.79
CA LEU A 444 7.61 -8.46 10.48
C LEU A 444 7.39 -7.45 9.37
N CYS A 445 6.31 -6.67 9.42
CA CYS A 445 6.01 -5.68 8.38
C CYS A 445 7.06 -4.57 8.33
N PHE A 446 7.54 -4.11 9.49
CA PHE A 446 8.62 -3.13 9.57
C PHE A 446 9.95 -3.70 9.11
N GLU A 447 10.34 -4.89 9.60
CA GLU A 447 11.59 -5.51 9.17
C GLU A 447 11.57 -5.90 7.69
N PHE A 448 10.41 -6.29 7.16
CA PHE A 448 10.22 -6.57 5.74
C PHE A 448 10.64 -5.36 4.92
N GLN A 449 10.04 -4.19 5.13
CA GLN A 449 10.44 -2.94 4.48
C GLN A 449 11.93 -2.62 4.67
N LEU A 450 12.46 -2.85 5.87
CA LEU A 450 13.84 -2.52 6.18
C LEU A 450 14.83 -3.42 5.42
N ARG A 451 14.52 -4.70 5.19
CA ARG A 451 15.39 -5.66 4.48
C ARG A 451 15.77 -5.20 3.07
N PHE A 452 14.98 -4.31 2.47
CA PHE A 452 15.27 -3.67 1.18
C PHE A 452 16.49 -2.75 1.25
N TYR A 453 16.77 -2.19 2.43
CA TYR A 453 17.84 -1.21 2.66
C TYR A 453 19.05 -1.79 3.40
N LEU A 454 18.99 -3.06 3.83
CA LEU A 454 20.04 -3.70 4.63
C LEU A 454 21.04 -4.48 3.77
N ALA A 455 21.93 -3.76 3.09
CA ALA A 455 23.03 -4.37 2.32
C ALA A 455 24.20 -4.92 3.19
N THR A 456 24.23 -4.59 4.49
CA THR A 456 25.28 -5.01 5.43
C THR A 456 24.68 -5.63 6.69
N GLY A 457 25.51 -6.07 7.64
CA GLY A 457 25.06 -6.50 8.98
C GLY A 457 24.53 -5.38 9.88
N HIS A 458 24.60 -4.11 9.48
CA HIS A 458 24.15 -3.00 10.33
C HIS A 458 22.71 -2.58 10.02
N VAL A 459 21.90 -2.40 11.07
CA VAL A 459 20.60 -1.71 11.05
C VAL A 459 20.84 -0.24 11.37
N SER A 460 21.45 0.45 10.41
CA SER A 460 21.84 1.85 10.58
C SER A 460 20.62 2.76 10.70
N LEU A 461 20.82 3.91 11.34
CA LEU A 461 19.83 4.99 11.38
C LEU A 461 19.43 5.44 9.96
N SER A 462 20.34 5.42 9.00
CA SER A 462 20.05 5.75 7.60
C SER A 462 19.13 4.74 6.92
N ALA A 463 19.21 3.45 7.29
CA ALA A 463 18.30 2.43 6.76
C ALA A 463 16.91 2.56 7.40
N ILE A 464 16.84 2.76 8.72
CA ILE A 464 15.55 2.96 9.42
C ILE A 464 14.79 4.17 8.90
N ARG A 465 15.49 5.28 8.61
CA ARG A 465 14.89 6.52 8.09
C ARG A 465 14.08 6.35 6.80
N LYS A 466 14.36 5.29 6.02
CA LYS A 466 13.66 4.99 4.77
C LYS A 466 12.38 4.16 4.95
N VAL A 467 12.17 3.57 6.12
CA VAL A 467 10.99 2.75 6.41
C VAL A 467 9.76 3.64 6.57
N HIS A 468 8.63 3.22 6.01
CA HIS A 468 7.37 3.95 6.10
C HIS A 468 6.62 3.52 7.37
N ILE A 469 6.22 4.50 8.17
CA ILE A 469 5.59 4.29 9.48
C ILE A 469 4.41 5.24 9.70
N PRO A 470 3.38 4.84 10.46
CA PRO A 470 2.27 5.71 10.80
C PRO A 470 2.69 6.93 11.61
N SER A 471 2.07 8.08 11.33
CA SER A 471 2.23 9.31 12.13
C SER A 471 1.76 9.15 13.57
N GLN A 472 2.15 10.10 14.44
CA GLN A 472 1.74 10.08 15.85
C GLN A 472 0.21 10.06 16.02
N LYS A 473 -0.51 10.78 15.16
CA LYS A 473 -1.99 10.84 15.15
C LYS A 473 -2.65 9.46 14.98
N ILE A 474 -1.95 8.53 14.32
CA ILE A 474 -2.43 7.16 14.11
C ILE A 474 -1.95 6.28 15.27
N THR A 475 -0.66 6.35 15.65
CA THR A 475 -0.12 5.49 16.72
C THR A 475 -0.78 5.73 18.08
N SER A 476 -1.20 6.97 18.36
CA SER A 476 -1.97 7.32 19.57
C SER A 476 -3.33 6.63 19.67
N LYS A 477 -3.87 6.13 18.56
CA LYS A 477 -5.17 5.43 18.51
C LYS A 477 -5.06 3.90 18.58
N LEU A 478 -3.84 3.35 18.49
CA LEU A 478 -3.59 1.91 18.49
C LEU A 478 -3.51 1.35 19.93
N THR A 479 -4.56 1.53 20.71
CA THR A 479 -4.58 1.20 22.16
C THR A 479 -4.35 -0.28 22.43
N GLU A 480 -4.93 -1.18 21.64
CA GLU A 480 -4.74 -2.63 21.78
C GLU A 480 -3.26 -3.01 21.61
N LEU A 481 -2.62 -2.50 20.56
CA LEU A 481 -1.20 -2.74 20.29
C LEU A 481 -0.34 -2.21 21.44
N ALA A 482 -0.60 -0.98 21.88
CA ALA A 482 0.11 -0.37 23.00
C ALA A 482 -0.02 -1.19 24.29
N ASN A 483 -1.22 -1.68 24.62
CA ASN A 483 -1.45 -2.48 25.83
C ASN A 483 -0.71 -3.82 25.77
N LEU A 484 -0.73 -4.52 24.63
CA LEU A 484 0.04 -5.75 24.45
C LEU A 484 1.55 -5.50 24.55
N CYS A 485 2.05 -4.42 23.96
CA CYS A 485 3.45 -4.02 24.09
C CYS A 485 3.82 -3.67 25.53
N LYS A 486 2.95 -2.95 26.27
CA LYS A 486 3.17 -2.61 27.69
C LYS A 486 3.36 -3.86 28.54
N ARG A 487 2.41 -4.79 28.44
CA ARG A 487 2.43 -6.07 29.15
C ARG A 487 3.69 -6.87 28.84
N LYS A 488 4.06 -6.93 27.55
CA LYS A 488 5.28 -7.62 27.10
C LYS A 488 6.56 -6.96 27.60
N VAL A 489 6.63 -5.64 27.64
CA VAL A 489 7.74 -4.88 28.23
C VAL A 489 7.86 -5.13 29.74
N ASN A 490 6.74 -5.29 30.42
CA ASN A 490 6.70 -5.65 31.84
C ASN A 490 7.01 -7.14 32.11
N GLY A 491 7.32 -7.93 31.08
CA GLY A 491 7.70 -9.34 31.20
C GLY A 491 6.52 -10.32 31.26
N GLU A 492 5.30 -9.88 30.97
CA GLU A 492 4.15 -10.79 30.87
C GLU A 492 4.24 -11.68 29.63
N ASN A 493 3.72 -12.91 29.74
CA ASN A 493 3.69 -13.88 28.65
C ASN A 493 2.58 -13.53 27.63
N VAL A 494 2.90 -12.60 26.72
CA VAL A 494 2.02 -12.18 25.62
C VAL A 494 2.48 -12.83 24.31
N SER A 495 1.53 -13.39 23.54
CA SER A 495 1.75 -13.96 22.20
C SER A 495 2.52 -12.97 21.31
N SER A 496 3.65 -13.39 20.75
CA SER A 496 4.40 -12.57 19.78
C SER A 496 3.64 -12.52 18.46
N GLU A 497 3.01 -13.62 18.13
CA GLU A 497 2.25 -13.91 16.93
C GLU A 497 1.05 -12.96 16.82
N LYS A 498 0.35 -12.71 17.94
CA LYS A 498 -0.73 -11.72 18.02
C LYS A 498 -0.27 -10.30 17.68
N LEU A 499 0.91 -9.90 18.15
CA LEU A 499 1.47 -8.57 17.83
C LEU A 499 1.76 -8.44 16.32
N GLU A 500 2.32 -9.50 15.71
CA GLU A 500 2.58 -9.52 14.26
C GLU A 500 1.27 -9.37 13.46
N ALA A 501 0.24 -10.11 13.88
CA ALA A 501 -1.08 -10.09 13.27
C ALA A 501 -1.76 -8.71 13.35
N ILE A 502 -1.75 -8.07 14.52
CA ILE A 502 -2.32 -6.72 14.72
C ILE A 502 -1.61 -5.71 13.84
N VAL A 503 -0.28 -5.71 13.80
CA VAL A 503 0.47 -4.75 12.97
C VAL A 503 0.16 -4.97 11.49
N ALA A 504 0.18 -6.21 11.00
CA ALA A 504 -0.13 -6.51 9.61
C ALA A 504 -1.55 -6.09 9.21
N ARG A 505 -2.55 -6.42 10.05
CA ARG A 505 -3.97 -6.23 9.74
C ARG A 505 -4.46 -4.81 10.03
N GLN A 506 -4.23 -4.30 11.24
CA GLN A 506 -4.79 -3.03 11.70
C GLN A 506 -3.93 -1.81 11.31
N VAL A 507 -2.60 -1.96 11.23
CA VAL A 507 -1.71 -0.84 10.86
C VAL A 507 -1.55 -0.78 9.35
N TYR A 508 -1.10 -1.87 8.73
CA TYR A 508 -0.77 -1.88 7.29
C TYR A 508 -1.90 -2.37 6.37
N GLY A 509 -3.05 -2.76 6.91
CA GLY A 509 -4.22 -3.14 6.10
C GLY A 509 -3.97 -4.32 5.17
N LEU A 510 -3.08 -5.23 5.54
CA LEU A 510 -2.74 -6.40 4.74
C LEU A 510 -3.87 -7.43 4.78
N ASN A 511 -4.06 -8.16 3.68
CA ASN A 511 -4.84 -9.38 3.66
C ASN A 511 -3.96 -10.59 3.98
N ARG A 512 -4.59 -11.76 4.16
CA ARG A 512 -3.88 -13.01 4.52
C ARG A 512 -2.77 -13.35 3.54
N LYS A 513 -3.04 -13.33 2.24
CA LYS A 513 -2.09 -13.71 1.19
C LYS A 513 -0.88 -12.76 1.17
N GLU A 514 -1.13 -11.47 1.31
CA GLU A 514 -0.07 -10.45 1.39
C GLU A 514 0.80 -10.63 2.63
N PHE A 515 0.19 -10.91 3.78
CA PHE A 515 0.93 -11.14 5.02
C PHE A 515 1.71 -12.47 5.00
N GLU A 516 1.14 -13.50 4.38
CA GLU A 516 1.82 -14.76 4.15
C GLU A 516 3.09 -14.59 3.32
N LEU A 517 3.05 -13.79 2.25
CA LEU A 517 4.23 -13.43 1.45
C LEU A 517 5.31 -12.74 2.29
N ILE A 518 4.91 -11.84 3.20
CA ILE A 518 5.85 -11.23 4.15
C ILE A 518 6.48 -12.30 5.01
N ILE A 519 5.70 -13.20 5.63
CA ILE A 519 6.22 -14.25 6.51
C ILE A 519 7.20 -15.17 5.76
N ASP A 520 6.85 -15.55 4.53
CA ASP A 520 7.65 -16.45 3.70
C ASP A 520 9.01 -15.86 3.27
N SER A 521 9.14 -14.53 3.29
CA SER A 521 10.44 -13.88 3.09
C SER A 521 11.42 -14.04 4.27
N PHE A 522 10.98 -14.61 5.39
CA PHE A 522 11.80 -14.86 6.58
C PHE A 522 12.09 -16.36 6.71
N GLU A 523 13.16 -16.82 6.06
CA GLU A 523 13.56 -18.23 5.96
C GLU A 523 13.68 -18.98 7.30
N LYS A 524 13.89 -18.26 8.41
CA LYS A 524 14.07 -18.84 9.76
C LYS A 524 12.79 -18.91 10.58
N ILE A 525 11.65 -18.52 10.03
CA ILE A 525 10.34 -18.76 10.65
C ILE A 525 9.94 -20.19 10.31
N THR A 526 9.65 -21.00 11.33
CA THR A 526 9.26 -22.39 11.10
C THR A 526 7.83 -22.48 10.56
N LYS A 527 7.46 -23.62 9.97
CA LYS A 527 6.08 -23.84 9.50
C LYS A 527 5.06 -23.72 10.64
N GLU A 528 5.41 -24.21 11.82
CA GLU A 528 4.55 -24.14 13.02
C GLU A 528 4.37 -22.69 13.48
N GLU A 529 5.43 -21.89 13.48
CA GLU A 529 5.36 -20.47 13.82
C GLU A 529 4.55 -19.69 12.79
N LYS A 530 4.77 -19.95 11.49
CA LYS A 530 3.96 -19.37 10.40
C LYS A 530 2.49 -19.69 10.61
N GLN A 531 2.13 -20.94 10.90
CA GLN A 531 0.76 -21.33 11.17
C GLN A 531 0.18 -20.59 12.38
N LYS A 532 0.91 -20.47 13.49
CA LYS A 532 0.44 -19.71 14.66
C LYS A 532 0.21 -18.23 14.35
N ILE A 533 1.12 -17.60 13.59
CA ILE A 533 0.98 -16.20 13.17
C ILE A 533 -0.25 -16.03 12.27
N LEU A 534 -0.43 -16.91 11.30
CA LEU A 534 -1.58 -16.87 10.38
C LEU A 534 -2.89 -17.17 11.11
N LEU A 535 -2.88 -18.11 12.07
CA LEU A 535 -4.02 -18.37 12.94
C LEU A 535 -4.39 -17.11 13.72
N GLU A 536 -3.44 -16.43 14.38
CA GLU A 536 -3.70 -15.17 15.10
C GLU A 536 -4.15 -14.03 14.16
N PHE A 537 -3.72 -14.07 12.89
CA PHE A 537 -4.16 -13.12 11.86
C PHE A 537 -5.61 -13.36 11.40
N GLU A 538 -5.98 -14.62 11.24
CA GLU A 538 -7.34 -15.09 10.94
C GLU A 538 -8.24 -15.09 12.18
N ASP A 539 -7.63 -15.11 13.37
CA ASP A 539 -8.31 -15.12 14.64
C ASP A 539 -8.99 -13.76 14.83
N THR A 540 -10.26 -13.75 14.45
CA THR A 540 -11.21 -12.70 14.79
C THR A 540 -11.73 -12.86 16.22
N SER A 541 -11.45 -14.00 16.89
CA SER A 541 -11.95 -14.35 18.22
C SER A 541 -11.18 -13.70 19.38
N MET A 542 -10.11 -12.95 19.09
CA MET A 542 -9.46 -12.05 20.06
C MET A 542 -9.78 -10.55 19.88
N ASN A 543 -10.92 -10.24 19.25
CA ASN A 543 -11.69 -9.01 19.49
C ASN A 543 -12.31 -8.94 20.91
N LYS A 544 -11.93 -9.84 21.83
CA LYS A 544 -12.59 -10.08 23.12
C LYS A 544 -11.90 -9.52 24.38
N ALA A 545 -10.84 -8.71 24.24
CA ALA A 545 -10.33 -7.94 25.38
C ALA A 545 -9.76 -6.60 24.89
N GLU A 546 -10.56 -5.55 25.11
CA GLU A 546 -10.26 -4.13 24.85
C GLU A 546 -10.21 -3.72 23.36
N ILE A 547 -11.24 -4.06 22.59
CA ILE A 547 -11.75 -3.10 21.60
C ILE A 547 -12.34 -1.96 22.43
N SER A 548 -11.90 -0.73 22.17
CA SER A 548 -12.70 0.44 22.51
C SER A 548 -14.03 0.30 21.76
N HIS A 549 -15.05 -0.31 22.38
CA HIS A 549 -16.36 -0.58 21.77
C HIS A 549 -17.22 0.70 21.71
N LEU A 550 -16.63 1.79 21.25
CA LEU A 550 -17.38 3.01 21.02
C LEU A 550 -18.33 2.75 19.86
N ILE A 551 -19.61 3.03 20.08
CA ILE A 551 -20.65 2.92 19.07
C ILE A 551 -20.95 4.34 18.61
N PRO A 552 -20.19 4.89 17.64
CA PRO A 552 -20.29 6.30 17.29
C PRO A 552 -21.71 6.64 16.83
N ASN A 553 -22.14 7.86 17.14
CA ASN A 553 -23.47 8.37 16.84
C ASN A 553 -24.61 7.54 17.47
N HIS A 554 -24.41 6.85 18.61
CA HIS A 554 -25.50 6.19 19.34
C HIS A 554 -26.26 7.18 20.25
N LEU A 555 -26.96 8.13 19.61
CA LEU A 555 -27.61 9.26 20.26
C LEU A 555 -29.09 9.29 19.91
N SER A 556 -29.97 9.35 20.92
CA SER A 556 -31.41 9.56 20.73
C SER A 556 -31.80 11.02 20.98
N SER A 557 -32.84 11.49 20.29
CA SER A 557 -33.32 12.87 20.45
C SER A 557 -34.15 13.04 21.72
N LYS A 558 -34.05 14.22 22.34
CA LYS A 558 -34.89 14.61 23.46
C LYS A 558 -36.32 14.84 22.99
N LEU A 559 -37.29 14.26 23.68
CA LEU A 559 -38.71 14.37 23.37
C LEU A 559 -39.42 15.35 24.31
N SER A 560 -40.47 16.00 23.82
CA SER A 560 -41.33 16.85 24.66
C SER A 560 -42.20 15.99 25.59
N GLU A 561 -42.74 16.57 26.66
CA GLU A 561 -43.66 15.86 27.55
C GLU A 561 -44.88 15.31 26.80
N LEU A 562 -45.38 16.07 25.81
CA LEU A 562 -46.49 15.64 24.96
C LEU A 562 -46.08 14.45 24.07
N ASP A 563 -44.90 14.51 23.44
CA ASP A 563 -44.37 13.41 22.63
C ASP A 563 -44.13 12.16 23.48
N MET A 564 -43.66 12.31 24.72
CA MET A 564 -43.50 11.18 25.65
C MET A 564 -44.86 10.56 25.97
N LYS A 565 -45.89 11.34 26.31
CA LYS A 565 -47.26 10.80 26.52
C LYS A 565 -47.75 10.00 25.31
N ILE A 566 -47.47 10.51 24.11
CA ILE A 566 -47.78 9.80 22.87
C ILE A 566 -47.00 8.49 22.76
N VAL A 567 -45.68 8.51 22.94
CA VAL A 567 -44.81 7.34 22.79
C VAL A 567 -45.22 6.20 23.73
N HIS A 568 -45.49 6.49 25.01
CA HIS A 568 -45.95 5.48 25.99
C HIS A 568 -47.29 4.85 25.60
N SER A 569 -48.15 5.59 24.89
CA SER A 569 -49.49 5.12 24.51
C SER A 569 -49.49 4.21 23.28
N VAL A 570 -48.39 4.17 22.52
CA VAL A 570 -48.31 3.40 21.26
C VAL A 570 -47.63 2.06 21.53
N PRO A 571 -48.32 0.91 21.45
CA PRO A 571 -47.72 -0.41 21.63
C PRO A 571 -46.86 -0.82 20.41
N PRO A 572 -46.01 -1.87 20.51
CA PRO A 572 -45.23 -2.38 19.38
C PRO A 572 -46.11 -2.68 18.16
N GLY A 573 -45.73 -2.17 16.99
CA GLY A 573 -46.53 -2.25 15.77
C GLY A 573 -47.79 -1.37 15.73
N GLY A 574 -48.06 -0.59 16.77
CA GLY A 574 -49.11 0.42 16.84
C GLY A 574 -48.74 1.73 16.14
N ASN A 575 -49.69 2.66 16.09
CA ASN A 575 -49.53 3.98 15.47
C ASN A 575 -50.46 5.03 16.13
N TRP A 576 -50.69 6.16 15.46
CA TRP A 576 -51.58 7.23 15.95
C TRP A 576 -52.98 6.78 16.38
N LYS A 577 -53.49 5.65 15.87
CA LYS A 577 -54.80 5.09 16.25
C LYS A 577 -54.83 4.60 17.69
N ASN A 578 -53.68 4.29 18.27
CA ASN A 578 -53.55 3.82 19.65
C ASN A 578 -53.46 4.98 20.66
N ILE A 579 -53.28 6.22 20.19
CA ILE A 579 -53.13 7.39 21.06
C ILE A 579 -54.52 7.75 21.61
N PRO A 580 -54.69 7.88 22.94
CA PRO A 580 -55.94 8.32 23.58
C PRO A 580 -56.47 9.67 23.08
N GLU A 581 -57.78 9.92 23.25
CA GLU A 581 -58.40 11.16 22.78
C GLU A 581 -58.14 12.38 23.68
N ASP A 582 -57.86 12.14 24.95
CA ASP A 582 -57.56 13.15 25.97
C ASP A 582 -56.15 13.75 25.85
N ILE A 583 -55.28 13.21 25.00
CA ILE A 583 -53.95 13.78 24.71
C ILE A 583 -54.10 15.01 23.80
N PRO A 584 -53.73 16.23 24.26
CA PRO A 584 -54.05 17.48 23.58
C PRO A 584 -53.10 17.78 22.41
N SER A 585 -53.25 17.07 21.29
CA SER A 585 -52.45 17.27 20.07
C SER A 585 -53.31 17.68 18.87
N LYS A 586 -53.19 18.94 18.45
CA LYS A 586 -53.86 19.49 17.25
C LYS A 586 -53.53 18.67 15.99
N ARG A 587 -52.29 18.20 15.86
CA ARG A 587 -51.86 17.38 14.71
C ARG A 587 -52.55 16.02 14.67
N ILE A 588 -52.76 15.38 15.82
CA ILE A 588 -53.46 14.09 15.89
C ILE A 588 -54.94 14.28 15.59
N ALA A 589 -55.57 15.33 16.13
CA ALA A 589 -56.95 15.68 15.79
C ALA A 589 -57.15 15.86 14.26
N GLN A 590 -56.25 16.58 13.60
CA GLN A 590 -56.25 16.73 12.13
C GLN A 590 -56.06 15.39 11.39
N ILE A 591 -55.24 14.49 11.91
CA ILE A 591 -55.05 13.15 11.32
C ILE A 591 -56.34 12.33 11.43
N ARG A 592 -57.01 12.35 12.59
CA ARG A 592 -58.29 11.67 12.82
C ARG A 592 -59.38 12.23 11.89
N GLU A 593 -59.50 13.55 11.80
CA GLU A 593 -60.45 14.21 10.92
C GLU A 593 -60.21 13.87 9.44
N SER A 594 -58.96 13.96 8.99
CA SER A 594 -58.58 13.59 7.61
C SER A 594 -58.87 12.11 7.31
N TYR A 595 -58.72 11.22 8.28
CA TYR A 595 -59.01 9.79 8.15
C TYR A 595 -60.52 9.54 8.02
N ILE A 596 -61.34 10.20 8.86
CA ILE A 596 -62.81 10.13 8.79
C ILE A 596 -63.32 10.63 7.43
N GLN A 597 -62.70 11.68 6.88
CA GLN A 597 -63.02 12.24 5.56
C GLN A 597 -62.54 11.38 4.37
N GLY A 598 -61.93 10.21 4.61
CA GLY A 598 -61.45 9.32 3.55
C GLY A 598 -60.27 9.87 2.72
N LYS A 599 -59.62 10.96 3.16
CA LYS A 599 -58.60 11.68 2.39
C LYS A 599 -57.21 11.03 2.39
N GLY A 600 -57.06 9.82 2.94
CA GLY A 600 -55.86 8.99 2.83
C GLY A 600 -55.44 8.28 4.12
N SER A 601 -54.67 7.19 3.97
CA SER A 601 -54.16 6.39 5.09
C SER A 601 -52.79 6.92 5.55
N ARG A 602 -52.75 7.58 6.71
CA ARG A 602 -51.51 7.96 7.42
C ARG A 602 -51.09 6.88 8.43
N SER A 603 -51.22 5.60 8.06
CA SER A 603 -51.07 4.47 8.98
C SER A 603 -49.67 4.31 9.61
N THR A 604 -48.66 4.98 9.07
CA THR A 604 -47.27 4.93 9.59
C THR A 604 -46.95 6.05 10.57
N TYR A 605 -47.80 7.06 10.74
CA TYR A 605 -47.51 8.22 11.60
C TYR A 605 -47.59 7.84 13.08
N TYR A 606 -46.66 8.36 13.90
CA TYR A 606 -46.53 8.00 15.31
C TYR A 606 -46.40 6.48 15.51
N GLY A 607 -45.73 5.81 14.56
CA GLY A 607 -45.61 4.35 14.56
C GLY A 607 -44.49 3.86 15.48
N ARG A 608 -44.75 2.76 16.17
CA ARG A 608 -43.72 1.96 16.86
C ARG A 608 -43.33 0.76 16.02
N LEU A 609 -42.01 0.57 15.89
CA LEU A 609 -41.45 -0.53 15.12
C LEU A 609 -41.93 -1.88 15.67
N ARG A 610 -42.01 -2.86 14.77
CA ARG A 610 -42.18 -4.27 15.10
C ARG A 610 -40.80 -4.90 15.15
N ALA A 611 -40.53 -5.70 16.18
CA ALA A 611 -39.24 -6.35 16.36
C ALA A 611 -38.97 -7.34 15.21
N GLU A 612 -40.02 -8.06 14.83
CA GLU A 612 -40.09 -9.20 13.91
C GLU A 612 -40.29 -8.82 12.43
N MET A 613 -40.27 -7.53 12.10
CA MET A 613 -40.40 -7.04 10.72
C MET A 613 -39.25 -6.09 10.39
N PRO A 614 -38.92 -5.87 9.11
CA PRO A 614 -38.00 -4.81 8.73
C PRO A 614 -38.57 -3.43 9.09
N SER A 615 -37.68 -2.47 9.31
CA SER A 615 -38.08 -1.08 9.61
C SER A 615 -38.83 -0.44 8.44
N TYR A 616 -39.65 0.56 8.72
CA TYR A 616 -40.14 1.44 7.65
C TYR A 616 -39.00 2.34 7.15
N THR A 617 -39.22 3.03 6.02
CA THR A 617 -38.24 3.96 5.46
C THR A 617 -37.80 5.00 6.50
N ILE A 618 -36.50 4.99 6.83
CA ILE A 618 -35.88 6.02 7.65
C ILE A 618 -35.78 7.31 6.83
N ASN A 619 -36.31 8.41 7.37
CA ASN A 619 -36.37 9.72 6.72
C ASN A 619 -35.59 10.77 7.53
N THR A 620 -35.35 11.96 6.98
CA THR A 620 -34.52 12.99 7.63
C THR A 620 -35.05 13.52 8.96
N TYR A 621 -36.29 13.17 9.33
CA TYR A 621 -36.96 13.55 10.56
C TYR A 621 -37.27 12.35 11.47
N PHE A 622 -36.48 11.26 11.39
CA PHE A 622 -36.66 10.07 12.24
C PHE A 622 -36.51 10.38 13.75
N ASN A 623 -35.97 11.55 14.09
CA ASN A 623 -35.93 12.07 15.45
C ASN A 623 -37.29 12.55 16.00
N ARG A 624 -38.37 12.51 15.21
CA ARG A 624 -39.70 12.93 15.63
C ARG A 624 -40.70 11.79 15.47
N PRO A 625 -41.46 11.40 16.51
CA PRO A 625 -42.41 10.29 16.41
C PRO A 625 -43.52 10.58 15.40
N GLY A 626 -43.95 11.83 15.25
CA GLY A 626 -45.03 12.22 14.32
C GLY A 626 -44.71 12.15 12.83
N ASN A 627 -43.47 11.84 12.45
CA ASN A 627 -42.98 11.86 11.06
C ASN A 627 -42.73 10.47 10.47
N GLY A 628 -43.24 9.41 11.11
CA GLY A 628 -43.18 8.05 10.59
C GLY A 628 -43.24 6.99 11.69
N CYS A 629 -42.75 5.81 11.37
CA CYS A 629 -42.68 4.67 12.28
C CYS A 629 -41.25 4.57 12.81
N HIS A 630 -40.91 5.46 13.74
CA HIS A 630 -39.53 5.67 14.22
C HIS A 630 -39.39 5.45 15.73
N ILE A 631 -40.47 5.07 16.43
CA ILE A 631 -40.41 4.73 17.86
C ILE A 631 -39.76 3.36 17.99
N HIS A 632 -38.76 3.24 18.87
CA HIS A 632 -38.04 1.99 19.11
C HIS A 632 -39.00 0.88 19.55
N TYR A 633 -38.77 -0.36 19.10
CA TYR A 633 -39.73 -1.47 19.29
C TYR A 633 -39.99 -1.79 20.78
N SER A 634 -38.97 -1.67 21.64
CA SER A 634 -39.06 -1.99 23.07
C SER A 634 -38.75 -0.83 24.03
N GLN A 635 -38.37 0.35 23.53
CA GLN A 635 -37.91 1.48 24.36
C GLN A 635 -38.77 2.72 24.10
N ASP A 636 -39.12 3.48 25.13
CA ASP A 636 -39.98 4.68 25.03
C ASP A 636 -39.20 5.90 24.53
N ARG A 637 -38.67 5.78 23.30
CA ARG A 637 -37.94 6.82 22.58
C ARG A 637 -38.01 6.59 21.08
N VAL A 638 -37.57 7.58 20.32
CA VAL A 638 -37.26 7.41 18.90
C VAL A 638 -35.91 6.70 18.71
N LEU A 639 -35.70 6.15 17.52
CA LEU A 639 -34.43 5.55 17.11
C LEU A 639 -33.23 6.47 17.38
N SER A 640 -32.12 5.88 17.78
CA SER A 640 -30.83 6.57 17.79
C SER A 640 -30.30 6.74 16.35
N GLN A 641 -29.35 7.65 16.15
CA GLN A 641 -28.72 7.82 14.84
C GLN A 641 -28.01 6.54 14.38
N ARG A 642 -27.31 5.84 15.29
CA ARG A 642 -26.68 4.54 15.01
C ARG A 642 -27.70 3.48 14.62
N GLU A 643 -28.81 3.35 15.34
CA GLU A 643 -29.85 2.38 15.00
C GLU A 643 -30.44 2.67 13.61
N ALA A 644 -30.72 3.94 13.32
CA ALA A 644 -31.21 4.38 12.01
C ALA A 644 -30.20 4.12 10.88
N ALA A 645 -28.90 4.26 11.16
CA ALA A 645 -27.81 3.97 10.22
C ALA A 645 -27.64 2.47 9.99
N ARG A 646 -27.66 1.65 11.05
CA ARG A 646 -27.65 0.19 10.95
C ARG A 646 -28.84 -0.32 10.15
N LEU A 647 -30.04 0.21 10.36
CA LEU A 647 -31.21 -0.19 9.57
C LEU A 647 -31.06 0.12 8.07
N GLN A 648 -30.12 0.98 7.70
CA GLN A 648 -29.73 1.27 6.32
C GLN A 648 -28.44 0.57 5.89
N SER A 649 -27.92 -0.41 6.63
CA SER A 649 -26.67 -1.13 6.35
C SER A 649 -25.38 -0.31 6.41
N PHE A 650 -25.33 0.77 7.19
CA PHE A 650 -24.05 1.40 7.53
C PHE A 650 -23.36 0.63 8.66
N PRO A 651 -22.06 0.29 8.51
CA PRO A 651 -21.33 -0.41 9.56
C PRO A 651 -21.11 0.50 10.78
N ASP A 652 -20.86 -0.10 11.94
CA ASP A 652 -20.68 0.58 13.21
C ASP A 652 -19.45 1.48 13.25
N SER A 653 -18.43 1.12 12.47
CA SER A 653 -17.24 1.94 12.23
C SER A 653 -17.50 3.20 11.40
N PHE A 654 -18.67 3.31 10.75
CA PHE A 654 -19.00 4.48 9.93
C PHE A 654 -19.39 5.67 10.81
N GLU A 655 -18.57 6.72 10.81
CA GLU A 655 -18.77 7.88 11.69
C GLU A 655 -19.39 9.06 10.95
N PHE A 656 -20.53 9.56 11.44
CA PHE A 656 -21.20 10.73 10.87
C PHE A 656 -20.77 12.02 11.57
N SER A 657 -20.40 13.03 10.77
CA SER A 657 -19.96 14.34 11.23
C SER A 657 -21.07 15.38 11.19
N GLY A 658 -20.99 16.36 12.10
CA GLY A 658 -21.87 17.53 12.15
C GLY A 658 -22.93 17.48 13.26
N PRO A 659 -23.79 18.52 13.34
CA PRO A 659 -24.86 18.59 14.34
C PRO A 659 -25.92 17.49 14.11
N GLN A 660 -26.72 17.20 15.15
CA GLN A 660 -27.69 16.10 15.11
C GLN A 660 -28.62 16.13 13.88
N THR A 661 -29.11 17.32 13.52
CA THR A 661 -29.99 17.51 12.35
C THR A 661 -29.30 17.20 11.02
N ALA A 662 -28.01 17.53 10.89
CA ALA A 662 -27.22 17.22 9.72
C ALA A 662 -26.98 15.71 9.60
N VAL A 663 -26.66 15.03 10.71
CA VAL A 663 -26.49 13.58 10.74
C VAL A 663 -27.80 12.86 10.41
N ASN A 664 -28.94 13.33 10.94
CA ASN A 664 -30.25 12.75 10.59
C ASN A 664 -30.58 12.92 9.10
N THR A 665 -30.19 14.06 8.52
CA THR A 665 -30.37 14.34 7.09
C THR A 665 -29.51 13.42 6.23
N GLN A 666 -28.24 13.26 6.59
CA GLN A 666 -27.31 12.33 5.94
C GLN A 666 -27.85 10.90 5.93
N ILE A 667 -28.25 10.39 7.10
CA ILE A 667 -28.82 9.04 7.21
C ILE A 667 -30.13 8.94 6.43
N GLY A 668 -31.08 9.87 6.60
CA GLY A 668 -32.39 9.79 5.95
C GLY A 668 -32.35 9.83 4.43
N ASN A 669 -31.39 10.56 3.85
CA ASN A 669 -31.23 10.70 2.40
C ASN A 669 -30.37 9.59 1.77
N ALA A 670 -29.62 8.83 2.56
CA ALA A 670 -28.68 7.85 2.03
C ALA A 670 -29.33 6.74 1.20
N VAL A 671 -28.50 6.19 0.31
CA VAL A 671 -28.71 4.88 -0.31
C VAL A 671 -28.08 3.83 0.61
N PRO A 672 -28.79 2.74 0.97
CA PRO A 672 -28.20 1.67 1.77
C PRO A 672 -26.92 1.12 1.13
N PRO A 673 -25.76 1.10 1.84
CA PRO A 673 -24.50 0.61 1.29
C PRO A 673 -24.58 -0.81 0.74
N LEU A 674 -25.31 -1.72 1.41
CA LEU A 674 -25.45 -3.10 0.97
C LEU A 674 -26.27 -3.25 -0.32
N LEU A 675 -27.21 -2.33 -0.59
CA LEU A 675 -27.94 -2.29 -1.87
C LEU A 675 -27.01 -1.84 -2.99
N SER A 676 -26.25 -0.77 -2.74
CA SER A 676 -25.27 -0.23 -3.68
C SER A 676 -24.18 -1.26 -4.01
N PHE A 677 -23.71 -2.00 -3.00
CA PHE A 677 -22.76 -3.10 -3.17
C PHE A 677 -23.27 -4.19 -4.13
N GLN A 678 -24.54 -4.58 -4.01
CA GLN A 678 -25.14 -5.56 -4.91
C GLN A 678 -25.28 -5.03 -6.35
N ILE A 679 -25.61 -3.75 -6.52
CA ILE A 679 -25.62 -3.08 -7.83
C ILE A 679 -24.21 -3.05 -8.45
N ALA A 680 -23.21 -2.63 -7.67
CA ALA A 680 -21.82 -2.56 -8.11
C ALA A 680 -21.26 -3.92 -8.54
N ASN A 681 -21.65 -5.00 -7.86
CA ASN A 681 -21.29 -6.37 -8.25
C ASN A 681 -21.96 -6.80 -9.56
N GLN A 682 -23.20 -6.40 -9.83
CA GLN A 682 -23.84 -6.68 -11.12
C GLN A 682 -23.16 -5.95 -12.27
N ILE A 683 -22.75 -4.70 -12.04
CA ILE A 683 -21.96 -3.94 -13.02
C ILE A 683 -20.63 -4.62 -13.27
N LYS A 684 -19.90 -4.98 -12.21
CA LYS A 684 -18.63 -5.72 -12.29
C LYS A 684 -18.76 -7.03 -13.08
N GLN A 685 -19.85 -7.78 -12.88
CA GLN A 685 -20.12 -9.01 -13.64
C GLN A 685 -20.40 -8.71 -15.12
N SER A 686 -21.16 -7.65 -15.41
CA SER A 686 -21.51 -7.25 -16.78
C SER A 686 -20.30 -6.77 -17.58
N ILE A 687 -19.38 -6.02 -16.96
CA ILE A 687 -18.16 -5.48 -17.62
C ILE A 687 -16.91 -6.34 -17.43
N GLY A 688 -16.99 -7.42 -16.64
CA GLY A 688 -15.89 -8.36 -16.38
C GLY A 688 -14.78 -7.88 -15.44
N SER A 689 -14.86 -6.67 -14.89
CA SER A 689 -13.82 -6.08 -14.03
C SER A 689 -14.37 -5.02 -13.07
N THR A 690 -13.58 -4.61 -12.09
CA THR A 690 -13.87 -3.39 -11.31
C THR A 690 -13.27 -2.17 -12.00
N GLY A 691 -13.67 -0.98 -11.57
CA GLY A 691 -13.16 0.27 -12.10
C GLY A 691 -13.01 1.34 -11.06
N VAL A 692 -12.98 2.57 -11.54
CA VAL A 692 -12.90 3.79 -10.74
C VAL A 692 -14.22 4.56 -10.83
N PHE A 693 -14.51 5.39 -9.82
CA PHE A 693 -15.73 6.20 -9.86
C PHE A 693 -15.60 7.59 -9.24
N ILE A 694 -16.51 8.46 -9.66
CA ILE A 694 -16.81 9.75 -9.04
C ILE A 694 -18.22 9.71 -8.46
N ASP A 695 -18.41 10.20 -7.24
CA ASP A 695 -19.69 10.18 -6.52
C ASP A 695 -20.26 11.61 -6.42
N LEU A 696 -21.27 11.92 -7.22
CA LEU A 696 -21.94 13.22 -7.25
C LEU A 696 -23.19 13.19 -6.37
N PHE A 697 -23.49 14.31 -5.70
CA PHE A 697 -24.55 14.35 -4.68
C PHE A 697 -24.30 13.27 -3.62
N SER A 698 -23.03 13.11 -3.24
CA SER A 698 -22.56 11.93 -2.50
C SER A 698 -23.22 11.79 -1.14
N GLY A 699 -23.71 12.89 -0.56
CA GLY A 699 -24.18 12.94 0.82
C GLY A 699 -23.12 12.37 1.76
N ALA A 700 -23.55 11.51 2.69
CA ALA A 700 -22.61 10.80 3.56
C ALA A 700 -21.77 9.74 2.84
N GLY A 701 -22.13 9.33 1.61
CA GLY A 701 -21.38 8.33 0.83
C GLY A 701 -21.92 6.91 0.91
N GLY A 702 -23.22 6.72 1.15
CA GLY A 702 -23.82 5.38 1.22
C GLY A 702 -23.66 4.59 -0.08
N MET A 703 -23.89 5.24 -1.23
CA MET A 703 -23.71 4.62 -2.54
C MET A 703 -22.23 4.34 -2.82
N GLY A 704 -21.34 5.32 -2.66
CA GLY A 704 -19.89 5.16 -2.80
C GLY A 704 -19.29 4.09 -1.88
N LEU A 705 -19.76 3.96 -0.64
CA LEU A 705 -19.31 2.90 0.27
C LEU A 705 -19.62 1.51 -0.28
N GLY A 706 -20.82 1.30 -0.84
CA GLY A 706 -21.19 0.03 -1.47
C GLY A 706 -20.32 -0.32 -2.68
N PHE A 707 -20.00 0.66 -3.53
CA PHE A 707 -19.06 0.48 -4.65
C PHE A 707 -17.65 0.14 -4.15
N LYS A 708 -17.18 0.84 -3.12
CA LYS A 708 -15.89 0.58 -2.46
C LYS A 708 -15.82 -0.84 -1.90
N TRP A 709 -16.90 -1.33 -1.26
CA TRP A 709 -16.98 -2.73 -0.81
C TRP A 709 -16.84 -3.72 -1.95
N ALA A 710 -17.42 -3.44 -3.13
CA ALA A 710 -17.33 -4.30 -4.32
C ALA A 710 -15.97 -4.26 -5.03
N GLY A 711 -14.99 -3.50 -4.50
CA GLY A 711 -13.65 -3.36 -5.04
C GLY A 711 -13.48 -2.26 -6.09
N TRP A 712 -14.45 -1.35 -6.21
CA TRP A 712 -14.31 -0.15 -7.03
C TRP A 712 -13.52 0.94 -6.29
N GLN A 713 -12.71 1.70 -7.01
CA GLN A 713 -11.88 2.74 -6.42
C GLN A 713 -12.57 4.12 -6.50
N PRO A 714 -12.91 4.75 -5.35
CA PRO A 714 -13.37 6.13 -5.34
C PRO A 714 -12.23 7.09 -5.69
N LEU A 715 -12.49 8.06 -6.56
CA LEU A 715 -11.49 9.07 -6.97
C LEU A 715 -11.87 10.50 -6.59
N LEU A 716 -13.17 10.81 -6.53
CA LEU A 716 -13.67 12.13 -6.17
C LEU A 716 -15.11 12.02 -5.68
N ALA A 717 -15.48 12.84 -4.70
CA ALA A 717 -16.87 13.07 -4.34
C ALA A 717 -17.25 14.55 -4.35
N ASN A 718 -18.48 14.84 -4.75
CA ASN A 718 -19.05 16.18 -4.73
C ASN A 718 -20.39 16.22 -4.00
N ASP A 719 -20.54 17.24 -3.15
CA ASP A 719 -21.81 17.62 -2.53
C ASP A 719 -21.78 19.14 -2.26
N ILE A 720 -22.95 19.75 -2.08
CA ILE A 720 -23.07 21.17 -1.73
C ILE A 720 -22.83 21.39 -0.23
N GLU A 721 -23.00 20.36 0.59
CA GLU A 721 -22.83 20.44 2.05
C GLU A 721 -21.46 19.91 2.48
N SER A 722 -20.56 20.81 2.90
CA SER A 722 -19.20 20.47 3.33
C SER A 722 -19.16 19.43 4.45
N ARG A 723 -20.13 19.47 5.37
CA ARG A 723 -20.23 18.52 6.50
C ARG A 723 -20.53 17.09 6.05
N PHE A 724 -21.22 16.94 4.92
CA PHE A 724 -21.51 15.64 4.34
C PHE A 724 -20.23 15.09 3.70
N LEU A 725 -19.45 15.96 3.08
CA LEU A 725 -18.12 15.63 2.57
C LEU A 725 -17.13 15.32 3.69
N ASP A 726 -17.22 15.94 4.88
CA ASP A 726 -16.41 15.55 6.04
C ASP A 726 -16.71 14.09 6.46
N THR A 727 -17.98 13.71 6.48
CA THR A 727 -18.39 12.32 6.70
C THR A 727 -17.89 11.42 5.57
N TYR A 728 -18.06 11.82 4.32
CA TYR A 728 -17.58 11.05 3.17
C TYR A 728 -16.07 10.83 3.21
N ALA A 729 -15.30 11.89 3.47
CA ALA A 729 -13.83 11.86 3.54
C ALA A 729 -13.32 10.95 4.64
N LYS A 730 -14.01 10.93 5.77
CA LYS A 730 -13.67 10.08 6.91
C LYS A 730 -13.88 8.59 6.63
N ASN A 731 -14.88 8.23 5.83
CA ASN A 731 -15.33 6.85 5.70
C ASN A 731 -15.09 6.21 4.32
N VAL A 732 -15.12 7.01 3.25
CA VAL A 732 -15.09 6.54 1.85
C VAL A 732 -13.81 6.96 1.16
N HIS A 733 -13.58 8.25 0.93
CA HIS A 733 -12.38 8.75 0.24
C HIS A 733 -12.13 10.24 0.49
N GLY A 734 -10.86 10.61 0.71
CA GLY A 734 -10.47 11.96 1.15
C GLY A 734 -10.55 13.07 0.09
N ASN A 735 -10.52 12.73 -1.20
CA ASN A 735 -10.64 13.74 -2.26
C ASN A 735 -12.11 14.16 -2.45
N THR A 736 -12.43 15.38 -2.05
CA THR A 736 -13.79 15.92 -2.07
C THR A 736 -13.82 17.35 -2.63
N LEU A 737 -14.88 17.69 -3.35
CA LEU A 737 -15.12 19.04 -3.86
C LEU A 737 -16.48 19.54 -3.36
N CYS A 738 -16.46 20.56 -2.50
CA CYS A 738 -17.66 21.19 -1.98
C CYS A 738 -18.15 22.29 -2.93
N GLY A 739 -19.38 22.17 -3.42
CA GLY A 739 -19.98 23.20 -4.26
C GLY A 739 -21.22 22.72 -5.01
N SER A 740 -22.00 23.69 -5.50
CA SER A 740 -23.21 23.44 -6.26
C SER A 740 -22.88 23.19 -7.72
N ILE A 741 -23.29 22.05 -8.26
CA ILE A 741 -23.16 21.76 -9.69
C ILE A 741 -23.96 22.72 -10.58
N SER A 742 -24.90 23.49 -10.02
CA SER A 742 -25.65 24.53 -10.76
C SER A 742 -24.95 25.88 -10.85
N ASP A 743 -23.79 26.04 -10.21
CA ASP A 743 -22.93 27.21 -10.36
C ASP A 743 -21.97 26.96 -11.52
N ASP A 744 -21.95 27.84 -12.53
CA ASP A 744 -21.21 27.61 -13.79
C ASP A 744 -19.70 27.56 -13.59
N ASP A 745 -19.15 28.39 -12.69
CA ASP A 745 -17.72 28.42 -12.37
C ASP A 745 -17.29 27.14 -11.64
N PHE A 746 -18.08 26.73 -10.65
CA PHE A 746 -17.87 25.46 -9.95
C PHE A 746 -18.05 24.27 -10.89
N PHE A 747 -19.06 24.27 -11.74
CA PHE A 747 -19.32 23.22 -12.73
C PHE A 747 -18.12 23.02 -13.64
N THR A 748 -17.57 24.12 -14.17
CA THR A 748 -16.36 24.10 -15.01
C THR A 748 -15.18 23.50 -14.25
N THR A 749 -14.99 23.90 -12.99
CA THR A 749 -13.93 23.36 -12.12
C THR A 749 -14.09 21.86 -11.89
N LEU A 750 -15.31 21.41 -11.57
CA LEU A 750 -15.64 20.00 -11.36
C LEU A 750 -15.36 19.17 -12.61
N VAL A 751 -15.82 19.62 -13.78
CA VAL A 751 -15.59 18.91 -15.05
C VAL A 751 -14.09 18.81 -15.35
N GLN A 752 -13.34 19.90 -15.19
CA GLN A 752 -11.88 19.87 -15.42
C GLN A 752 -11.18 18.87 -14.50
N GLU A 753 -11.59 18.79 -13.23
CA GLU A 753 -11.02 17.81 -12.31
C GLU A 753 -11.40 16.37 -12.72
N CYS A 754 -12.66 16.13 -13.09
CA CYS A 754 -13.11 14.84 -13.61
C CYS A 754 -12.32 14.40 -14.85
N ILE A 755 -12.05 15.31 -15.80
CA ILE A 755 -11.26 15.03 -17.01
C ILE A 755 -9.80 14.70 -16.66
N LYS A 756 -9.18 15.47 -15.75
CA LYS A 756 -7.81 15.18 -15.28
C LYS A 756 -7.72 13.84 -14.56
N ILE A 757 -8.74 13.50 -13.78
CA ILE A 757 -8.83 12.20 -13.13
C ILE A 757 -8.93 11.11 -14.19
N ARG A 758 -9.86 11.22 -15.14
CA ARG A 758 -10.03 10.24 -16.23
C ARG A 758 -8.75 10.04 -17.04
N ALA A 759 -8.02 11.11 -17.35
CA ALA A 759 -6.75 11.03 -18.09
C ALA A 759 -5.67 10.21 -17.38
N ARG A 760 -5.72 10.11 -16.04
CA ARG A 760 -4.82 9.26 -15.24
C ARG A 760 -5.20 7.78 -15.28
N TYR A 761 -6.40 7.44 -15.74
CA TYR A 761 -6.95 6.09 -15.79
C TYR A 761 -7.52 5.75 -17.18
N PRO A 762 -6.73 5.85 -18.27
CA PRO A 762 -7.24 5.78 -19.64
C PRO A 762 -7.81 4.41 -20.03
N SER A 763 -7.36 3.34 -19.38
CA SER A 763 -7.76 1.94 -19.67
C SER A 763 -8.56 1.30 -18.53
N THR A 764 -9.04 2.09 -17.56
CA THR A 764 -9.81 1.59 -16.41
C THR A 764 -11.26 2.03 -16.54
N PRO A 765 -12.26 1.14 -16.34
CA PRO A 765 -13.67 1.54 -16.41
C PRO A 765 -13.95 2.72 -15.48
N PHE A 766 -14.43 3.82 -16.04
CA PHE A 766 -14.67 5.07 -15.33
C PHE A 766 -16.16 5.37 -15.23
N TRP A 767 -16.66 5.38 -13.99
CA TRP A 767 -18.10 5.47 -13.70
C TRP A 767 -18.47 6.72 -12.91
N VAL A 768 -19.64 7.28 -13.20
CA VAL A 768 -20.21 8.38 -12.42
C VAL A 768 -21.43 7.89 -11.65
N LEU A 769 -21.41 8.06 -10.34
CA LEU A 769 -22.53 7.76 -9.46
C LEU A 769 -23.23 9.07 -9.10
N GLY A 770 -24.55 9.06 -8.94
CA GLY A 770 -25.21 10.17 -8.26
C GLY A 770 -26.70 10.01 -8.03
N GLY A 771 -27.19 10.68 -6.98
CA GLY A 771 -28.61 10.74 -6.64
C GLY A 771 -29.08 12.18 -6.48
N PRO A 772 -29.33 12.92 -7.58
CA PRO A 772 -29.74 14.32 -7.49
C PRO A 772 -31.03 14.48 -6.66
N PRO A 773 -31.07 15.42 -5.70
CA PRO A 773 -32.19 15.54 -4.78
C PRO A 773 -33.49 15.90 -5.50
N CYS A 774 -34.53 15.11 -5.25
CA CYS A 774 -35.81 15.19 -5.95
C CYS A 774 -36.81 16.13 -5.23
N GLN A 775 -36.41 17.36 -4.87
CA GLN A 775 -37.27 18.26 -4.07
C GLN A 775 -38.55 18.74 -4.79
N GLY A 776 -38.52 18.86 -6.12
CA GLY A 776 -39.72 19.10 -6.95
C GLY A 776 -40.66 17.89 -7.05
N PHE A 777 -40.23 16.72 -6.54
CA PHE A 777 -40.85 15.43 -6.83
C PHE A 777 -41.29 14.63 -5.60
N SER A 778 -41.16 15.21 -4.39
CA SER A 778 -41.60 14.57 -3.15
C SER A 778 -43.11 14.70 -2.92
N THR A 779 -43.71 13.72 -2.25
CA THR A 779 -45.14 13.68 -1.89
C THR A 779 -45.58 14.77 -0.90
N ALA A 780 -44.65 15.59 -0.38
CA ALA A 780 -44.90 16.56 0.68
C ALA A 780 -45.03 18.03 0.21
N GLY A 781 -44.89 18.33 -1.08
CA GLY A 781 -44.97 19.70 -1.64
C GLY A 781 -46.25 19.99 -2.44
N ASN A 782 -46.78 21.22 -2.32
CA ASN A 782 -48.07 21.65 -2.88
C ASN A 782 -48.03 22.18 -4.34
N LYS A 783 -46.94 22.00 -5.10
CA LYS A 783 -46.89 22.28 -6.55
C LYS A 783 -46.07 21.21 -7.27
N ARG A 784 -46.69 20.54 -8.24
CA ARG A 784 -46.07 19.59 -9.18
C ARG A 784 -46.14 20.23 -10.57
N SER A 785 -45.06 20.87 -11.02
CA SER A 785 -44.99 21.48 -12.35
C SER A 785 -43.55 21.43 -12.87
N MET A 786 -43.39 21.24 -14.18
CA MET A 786 -42.08 21.16 -14.84
C MET A 786 -41.32 22.49 -14.94
N ASP A 787 -41.99 23.65 -14.81
CA ASP A 787 -41.34 24.97 -14.80
C ASP A 787 -40.67 25.31 -13.46
N ASP A 788 -40.62 24.33 -12.55
CA ASP A 788 -39.96 24.49 -11.27
C ASP A 788 -38.45 24.47 -11.46
N GLN A 789 -37.77 25.58 -11.15
CA GLN A 789 -36.30 25.73 -11.16
C GLN A 789 -35.57 24.57 -10.44
N ARG A 790 -36.26 23.84 -9.57
CA ARG A 790 -35.79 22.65 -8.84
C ARG A 790 -35.54 21.40 -9.72
N ASN A 791 -35.88 21.44 -11.01
CA ASN A 791 -35.56 20.37 -11.98
C ASN A 791 -34.22 20.60 -12.71
N SER A 792 -33.45 21.64 -12.39
CA SER A 792 -32.17 21.93 -13.04
C SER A 792 -31.08 20.88 -12.77
N LEU A 793 -31.10 20.20 -11.62
CA LEU A 793 -30.00 19.35 -11.18
C LEU A 793 -29.80 18.10 -12.05
N PHE A 794 -30.87 17.49 -12.58
CA PHE A 794 -30.71 16.36 -13.51
C PHE A 794 -30.10 16.82 -14.84
N VAL A 795 -30.41 18.04 -15.29
CA VAL A 795 -29.84 18.63 -16.51
C VAL A 795 -28.34 18.84 -16.35
N HIS A 796 -27.90 19.29 -15.18
CA HIS A 796 -26.47 19.49 -14.91
C HIS A 796 -25.73 18.16 -14.73
N TYR A 797 -26.37 17.15 -14.12
CA TYR A 797 -25.83 15.79 -14.11
C TYR A 797 -25.64 15.25 -15.53
N LYS A 798 -26.64 15.41 -16.40
CA LYS A 798 -26.55 15.04 -17.83
C LYS A 798 -25.41 15.79 -18.53
N LYS A 799 -25.33 17.11 -18.38
CA LYS A 799 -24.28 17.95 -18.98
C LYS A 799 -22.88 17.48 -18.54
N LEU A 800 -22.72 17.11 -17.27
CA LEU A 800 -21.46 16.54 -16.79
C LEU A 800 -21.14 15.20 -17.46
N LEU A 801 -22.12 14.31 -17.66
CA LEU A 801 -21.92 13.07 -18.42
C LEU A 801 -21.51 13.34 -19.87
N GLU A 802 -22.05 14.37 -20.51
CA GLU A 802 -21.68 14.78 -21.88
C GLU A 802 -20.22 15.26 -21.94
N GLU A 803 -19.80 16.12 -21.02
CA GLU A 803 -18.45 16.72 -21.02
C GLU A 803 -17.37 15.75 -20.52
N VAL A 804 -17.62 15.04 -19.41
CA VAL A 804 -16.67 14.07 -18.83
C VAL A 804 -16.63 12.77 -19.62
N SER A 805 -17.74 12.44 -20.28
CA SER A 805 -17.84 11.33 -21.22
C SER A 805 -17.49 9.95 -20.58
N PRO A 806 -18.02 9.59 -19.39
CA PRO A 806 -17.66 8.36 -18.68
C PRO A 806 -18.08 7.07 -19.41
N ASP A 807 -17.56 5.92 -19.01
CA ASP A 807 -17.90 4.62 -19.61
C ASP A 807 -19.30 4.15 -19.18
N GLY A 808 -19.70 4.50 -17.95
CA GLY A 808 -21.04 4.24 -17.44
C GLY A 808 -21.44 5.16 -16.29
N PHE A 809 -22.70 5.06 -15.88
CA PHE A 809 -23.22 5.79 -14.73
C PHE A 809 -24.25 5.00 -13.95
N VAL A 810 -24.41 5.34 -12.67
CA VAL A 810 -25.53 4.90 -11.83
C VAL A 810 -26.25 6.13 -11.29
N PHE A 811 -27.56 6.20 -11.57
CA PHE A 811 -28.43 7.25 -11.09
C PHE A 811 -29.49 6.68 -10.15
N GLU A 812 -29.56 7.23 -8.93
CA GLU A 812 -30.53 6.82 -7.91
C GLU A 812 -31.62 7.88 -7.73
N ASN A 813 -32.87 7.44 -7.51
CA ASN A 813 -33.96 8.33 -7.14
C ASN A 813 -35.10 7.63 -6.36
N VAL A 814 -36.05 8.42 -5.87
CA VAL A 814 -37.24 7.97 -5.13
C VAL A 814 -38.35 7.44 -6.04
N ALA A 815 -39.14 6.49 -5.55
CA ALA A 815 -40.25 5.87 -6.30
C ALA A 815 -41.36 6.85 -6.76
N GLY A 816 -41.47 8.02 -6.12
CA GLY A 816 -42.41 9.07 -6.52
C GLY A 816 -42.25 9.50 -7.98
N LEU A 817 -41.01 9.45 -8.49
CA LEU A 817 -40.65 9.77 -9.87
C LEU A 817 -41.51 9.02 -10.91
N LEU A 818 -41.86 7.76 -10.64
CA LEU A 818 -42.62 6.89 -11.56
C LEU A 818 -44.09 7.34 -11.72
N SER A 819 -44.65 8.01 -10.72
CA SER A 819 -46.08 8.35 -10.67
C SER A 819 -46.36 9.81 -11.03
N MET A 820 -45.32 10.62 -11.21
CA MET A 820 -45.45 12.06 -11.43
C MET A 820 -45.83 12.40 -12.86
N GLU A 821 -46.75 13.37 -12.99
CA GLU A 821 -47.38 13.75 -14.26
C GLU A 821 -47.84 12.53 -15.09
N LYS A 822 -48.37 11.50 -14.42
CA LYS A 822 -48.76 10.22 -15.04
C LYS A 822 -47.60 9.48 -15.73
N GLY A 823 -46.39 9.57 -15.19
CA GLY A 823 -45.18 8.87 -15.65
C GLY A 823 -44.33 9.63 -16.67
N LYS A 824 -44.81 10.78 -17.17
CA LYS A 824 -44.11 11.58 -18.21
C LYS A 824 -42.72 12.04 -17.81
N VAL A 825 -42.51 12.35 -16.53
CA VAL A 825 -41.21 12.80 -16.00
C VAL A 825 -40.16 11.69 -16.11
N PHE A 826 -40.51 10.46 -15.74
CA PHE A 826 -39.59 9.33 -15.79
C PHE A 826 -39.19 8.97 -17.23
N GLU A 827 -40.15 9.00 -18.16
CA GLU A 827 -39.88 8.79 -19.58
C GLU A 827 -38.99 9.89 -20.17
N ARG A 828 -39.15 11.14 -19.73
CA ARG A 828 -38.23 12.22 -20.11
C ARG A 828 -36.82 11.99 -19.59
N VAL A 829 -36.64 11.62 -18.31
CA VAL A 829 -35.32 11.32 -17.73
C VAL A 829 -34.63 10.20 -18.50
N LYS A 830 -35.36 9.14 -18.85
CA LYS A 830 -34.83 8.07 -19.71
C LYS A 830 -34.42 8.60 -21.08
N SER A 831 -35.29 9.34 -21.76
CA SER A 831 -35.02 9.90 -23.09
C SER A 831 -33.77 10.80 -23.09
N GLU A 832 -33.59 11.62 -22.05
CA GLU A 832 -32.43 12.49 -21.92
C GLU A 832 -31.14 11.69 -21.70
N PHE A 833 -31.15 10.68 -20.81
CA PHE A 833 -29.95 9.85 -20.61
C PHE A 833 -29.63 8.93 -21.79
N SER A 834 -30.63 8.47 -22.52
CA SER A 834 -30.43 7.75 -23.78
C SER A 834 -29.77 8.58 -24.87
N SER A 835 -29.76 9.92 -24.76
CA SER A 835 -29.01 10.79 -25.68
C SER A 835 -27.51 10.84 -25.38
N VAL A 836 -27.07 10.45 -24.18
CA VAL A 836 -25.65 10.49 -23.74
C VAL A 836 -25.04 9.09 -23.60
N MET A 837 -25.88 8.07 -23.42
CA MET A 837 -25.47 6.69 -23.17
C MET A 837 -26.19 5.74 -24.12
N THR A 838 -25.43 4.87 -24.78
CA THR A 838 -25.93 3.93 -25.80
C THR A 838 -26.89 2.90 -25.22
N ASN A 839 -26.61 2.43 -23.99
CA ASN A 839 -27.44 1.48 -23.29
C ASN A 839 -27.95 2.09 -21.98
N LEU A 840 -29.24 1.88 -21.68
CA LEU A 840 -29.87 2.38 -20.47
C LEU A 840 -30.84 1.34 -19.92
N THR A 841 -30.63 0.93 -18.67
CA THR A 841 -31.49 -0.01 -17.95
C THR A 841 -32.03 0.65 -16.68
N GLY A 842 -33.29 0.38 -16.33
CA GLY A 842 -33.94 0.95 -15.15
C GLY A 842 -34.64 -0.10 -14.30
N TRP A 843 -34.46 -0.02 -12.99
CA TRP A 843 -35.03 -0.95 -12.01
C TRP A 843 -35.76 -0.23 -10.89
N VAL A 844 -36.67 -0.96 -10.26
CA VAL A 844 -37.33 -0.55 -9.03
C VAL A 844 -37.04 -1.60 -7.97
N LEU A 845 -36.21 -1.24 -6.99
CA LEU A 845 -35.68 -2.16 -5.98
C LEU A 845 -36.31 -1.84 -4.62
N ASN A 846 -36.78 -2.86 -3.89
CA ASN A 846 -37.18 -2.72 -2.49
C ASN A 846 -36.06 -3.30 -1.60
N SER A 847 -35.49 -2.49 -0.72
CA SER A 847 -34.29 -2.86 0.06
C SER A 847 -34.50 -4.13 0.90
N GLU A 848 -35.71 -4.37 1.40
CA GLU A 848 -36.07 -5.56 2.17
C GLU A 848 -35.92 -6.87 1.38
N ASP A 849 -35.99 -6.82 0.06
CA ASP A 849 -35.79 -7.99 -0.81
C ASP A 849 -34.29 -8.31 -1.02
N TYR A 850 -33.40 -7.43 -0.57
CA TYR A 850 -31.94 -7.50 -0.76
C TYR A 850 -31.18 -7.69 0.55
N ALA A 851 -31.78 -8.38 1.52
CA ALA A 851 -31.23 -8.65 2.84
C ALA A 851 -30.87 -7.39 3.65
N ILE A 852 -31.68 -6.33 3.52
CA ILE A 852 -31.54 -5.08 4.28
C ILE A 852 -32.77 -4.92 5.19
N PRO A 853 -32.62 -4.61 6.48
CA PRO A 853 -33.72 -4.54 7.46
C PRO A 853 -34.54 -3.25 7.37
N GLN A 854 -34.84 -2.82 6.15
CA GLN A 854 -35.63 -1.64 5.87
C GLN A 854 -36.47 -1.77 4.62
N ARG A 855 -37.72 -1.36 4.75
CA ARG A 855 -38.68 -1.21 3.65
C ARG A 855 -38.45 0.11 2.96
N ARG A 856 -37.66 0.10 1.88
CA ARG A 856 -37.30 1.30 1.11
C ARG A 856 -37.24 0.98 -0.37
N LYS A 857 -38.16 1.59 -1.11
CA LYS A 857 -38.29 1.47 -2.56
C LYS A 857 -37.49 2.56 -3.28
N ARG A 858 -36.64 2.16 -4.23
CA ARG A 858 -35.76 3.03 -5.02
C ARG A 858 -35.82 2.75 -6.50
N VAL A 859 -35.67 3.81 -7.30
CA VAL A 859 -35.52 3.75 -8.75
C VAL A 859 -34.04 3.89 -9.05
N ILE A 860 -33.48 2.91 -9.74
CA ILE A 860 -32.08 2.88 -10.15
C ILE A 860 -32.04 2.88 -11.67
N LEU A 861 -31.28 3.81 -12.26
CA LEU A 861 -30.94 3.80 -13.67
C LEU A 861 -29.45 3.50 -13.81
N VAL A 862 -29.12 2.57 -14.69
CA VAL A 862 -27.73 2.21 -15.03
C VAL A 862 -27.56 2.44 -16.52
N GLY A 863 -26.62 3.30 -16.90
CA GLY A 863 -26.30 3.53 -18.31
C GLY A 863 -24.85 3.22 -18.64
N SER A 864 -24.60 2.82 -19.88
CA SER A 864 -23.27 2.50 -20.40
C SER A 864 -23.15 2.98 -21.85
N LYS A 865 -21.93 3.33 -22.24
CA LYS A 865 -21.59 3.62 -23.64
C LYS A 865 -21.42 2.37 -24.49
N ASP A 866 -21.07 1.26 -23.86
CA ASP A 866 -20.91 -0.01 -24.56
C ASP A 866 -22.28 -0.49 -25.07
N ALA A 867 -22.40 -0.60 -26.39
CA ALA A 867 -23.61 -1.09 -27.05
C ALA A 867 -23.93 -2.55 -26.68
N ASN A 868 -22.92 -3.34 -26.30
CA ASN A 868 -23.07 -4.73 -25.89
C ASN A 868 -23.36 -4.89 -24.40
N PHE A 869 -23.40 -3.79 -23.64
CA PHE A 869 -23.67 -3.81 -22.21
C PHE A 869 -25.04 -4.42 -21.93
N LYS A 870 -25.07 -5.53 -21.19
CA LYS A 870 -26.30 -6.20 -20.73
C LYS A 870 -26.22 -6.37 -19.24
N ILE A 871 -27.12 -5.71 -18.53
CA ILE A 871 -27.19 -5.78 -17.07
C ILE A 871 -28.60 -6.08 -16.61
N PHE A 872 -28.71 -6.94 -15.60
CA PHE A 872 -29.96 -7.32 -14.96
C PHE A 872 -29.95 -6.82 -13.51
N PRO A 873 -31.13 -6.58 -12.90
CA PRO A 873 -31.16 -6.21 -11.49
C PRO A 873 -30.56 -7.35 -10.66
N PRO A 874 -29.95 -7.04 -9.50
CA PRO A 874 -29.53 -8.08 -8.57
C PRO A 874 -30.72 -9.01 -8.24
N ALA A 875 -30.43 -10.31 -8.10
CA ALA A 875 -31.44 -11.28 -7.66
C ALA A 875 -31.85 -10.98 -6.20
N PRO A 876 -33.16 -11.00 -5.88
CA PRO A 876 -33.63 -10.94 -4.50
C PRO A 876 -32.97 -12.00 -3.62
N LYS A 877 -32.67 -11.64 -2.38
CA LYS A 877 -32.04 -12.49 -1.36
C LYS A 877 -33.03 -12.90 -0.27
N THR A 878 -34.08 -12.12 -0.09
CA THR A 878 -35.06 -12.31 0.99
C THR A 878 -36.47 -12.01 0.48
N SER A 879 -37.49 -12.60 1.12
CA SER A 879 -38.90 -12.36 0.80
C SER A 879 -39.80 -12.42 2.05
N ASN A 880 -41.07 -12.05 1.90
CA ASN A 880 -42.11 -12.18 2.94
C ASN A 880 -43.20 -13.19 2.55
N ASN A 881 -42.95 -14.02 1.54
CA ASN A 881 -44.01 -14.82 0.93
C ASN A 881 -44.19 -16.15 1.65
N LYS A 882 -44.92 -16.14 2.78
CA LYS A 882 -45.23 -17.35 3.57
C LYS A 882 -46.07 -18.41 2.80
N ASN A 883 -46.66 -18.05 1.67
CA ASN A 883 -47.58 -18.90 0.89
C ASN A 883 -46.96 -19.48 -0.39
N ASP A 884 -45.69 -19.21 -0.66
CA ASP A 884 -45.01 -19.76 -1.82
C ASP A 884 -44.19 -20.99 -1.39
N LEU A 885 -44.83 -22.16 -1.45
CA LEU A 885 -44.24 -23.47 -1.11
C LEU A 885 -42.99 -23.82 -1.96
N PHE A 886 -42.70 -23.04 -3.00
CA PHE A 886 -41.56 -23.21 -3.90
C PHE A 886 -40.53 -22.07 -3.82
N SER A 887 -40.65 -21.14 -2.87
CA SER A 887 -39.66 -20.07 -2.69
C SER A 887 -38.52 -20.53 -1.77
N ASP A 888 -37.32 -20.63 -2.35
CA ASP A 888 -36.07 -20.92 -1.63
C ASP A 888 -35.48 -19.68 -0.90
N LEU A 889 -36.14 -18.53 -0.97
CA LEU A 889 -35.63 -17.28 -0.39
C LEU A 889 -35.87 -17.21 1.13
N LYS A 890 -34.86 -16.76 1.87
CA LYS A 890 -34.97 -16.54 3.32
C LYS A 890 -35.95 -15.43 3.66
N ASN A 891 -36.44 -15.42 4.91
CA ASN A 891 -37.27 -14.34 5.42
C ASN A 891 -36.51 -13.00 5.42
N TRP A 892 -37.24 -11.89 5.31
CA TRP A 892 -36.67 -10.56 5.50
C TRP A 892 -35.97 -10.40 6.86
N ILE A 893 -34.89 -9.61 6.87
CA ILE A 893 -34.14 -9.28 8.08
C ILE A 893 -34.95 -8.33 8.95
N THR A 894 -35.07 -8.68 10.22
CA THR A 894 -35.94 -8.00 11.17
C THR A 894 -35.21 -6.85 11.90
N VAL A 895 -35.97 -5.92 12.49
CA VAL A 895 -35.39 -4.86 13.34
C VAL A 895 -34.60 -5.47 14.50
N GLU A 896 -35.14 -6.49 15.16
CA GLU A 896 -34.49 -7.15 16.29
C GLU A 896 -33.15 -7.80 15.90
N GLU A 897 -33.12 -8.52 14.77
CA GLU A 897 -31.87 -9.07 14.22
C GLU A 897 -30.85 -7.99 13.87
N SER A 898 -31.23 -6.71 13.80
CA SER A 898 -30.36 -5.63 13.37
C SER A 898 -29.79 -4.79 14.51
N ILE A 899 -30.58 -4.54 15.56
CA ILE A 899 -30.22 -3.56 16.60
C ILE A 899 -30.32 -4.09 18.04
N SER A 900 -30.74 -5.34 18.27
CA SER A 900 -30.96 -5.90 19.62
C SER A 900 -29.71 -6.07 20.48
N ASP A 901 -28.53 -5.94 19.89
CA ASP A 901 -27.22 -6.04 20.52
C ASP A 901 -26.61 -4.68 20.88
N LEU A 902 -27.25 -3.57 20.46
CA LEU A 902 -26.89 -2.21 20.86
C LEU A 902 -27.34 -1.92 22.29
N PRO A 903 -26.59 -1.12 23.07
CA PRO A 903 -26.96 -0.79 24.43
C PRO A 903 -28.23 0.07 24.46
N PRO A 904 -29.14 -0.17 25.42
CA PRO A 904 -30.31 0.67 25.60
C PRO A 904 -29.87 2.08 26.02
N ILE A 905 -30.61 3.08 25.56
CA ILE A 905 -30.41 4.49 25.92
C ILE A 905 -31.76 5.15 26.18
N SER A 906 -31.75 6.19 27.00
CA SER A 906 -32.92 7.03 27.27
C SER A 906 -33.12 8.07 26.17
N GLN A 907 -34.31 8.67 26.10
CA GLN A 907 -34.54 9.82 25.23
C GLN A 907 -33.59 10.97 25.58
N GLY A 908 -32.93 11.56 24.57
CA GLY A 908 -31.93 12.61 24.75
C GLY A 908 -30.53 12.14 25.22
N GLU A 909 -30.34 10.85 25.44
CA GLU A 909 -29.06 10.29 25.92
C GLU A 909 -28.09 10.00 24.76
N ASN A 910 -26.79 10.23 25.02
CA ASN A 910 -25.70 9.87 24.13
C ASN A 910 -24.97 8.61 24.63
N GLY A 911 -25.32 7.46 24.07
CA GLY A 911 -24.68 6.19 24.35
C GLY A 911 -23.45 5.91 23.49
N SER A 912 -22.84 6.89 22.83
CA SER A 912 -21.70 6.62 21.92
C SER A 912 -20.46 6.06 22.63
N HIS A 913 -20.42 6.17 23.95
CA HIS A 913 -19.37 5.65 24.82
C HIS A 913 -19.67 4.26 25.37
N LEU A 914 -20.86 3.72 25.11
CA LEU A 914 -21.31 2.44 25.64
C LEU A 914 -20.92 1.30 24.70
N ASN A 915 -20.65 0.14 25.29
CA ASN A 915 -20.32 -1.08 24.57
C ASN A 915 -21.59 -1.84 24.13
N TYR A 916 -21.44 -2.80 23.22
CA TYR A 916 -22.50 -3.75 22.90
C TYR A 916 -22.92 -4.55 24.12
N ILE A 917 -24.22 -4.88 24.23
CA ILE A 917 -24.75 -5.61 25.39
C ILE A 917 -24.62 -7.13 25.29
N SER A 918 -24.27 -7.63 24.10
CA SER A 918 -24.02 -9.04 23.87
C SER A 918 -23.10 -9.28 22.67
N GLU A 919 -22.66 -10.52 22.51
CA GLU A 919 -22.19 -11.06 21.22
C GLU A 919 -23.29 -10.89 20.15
N PRO A 920 -22.91 -10.84 18.86
CA PRO A 920 -23.90 -10.72 17.79
C PRO A 920 -24.78 -11.96 17.73
N LYS A 921 -26.10 -11.74 17.62
CA LYS A 921 -27.15 -12.74 17.55
C LYS A 921 -27.60 -13.05 16.12
N SER A 922 -27.11 -12.30 15.14
CA SER A 922 -27.41 -12.49 13.72
C SER A 922 -26.18 -12.21 12.86
N ASP A 923 -26.15 -12.76 11.64
CA ASP A 923 -25.11 -12.43 10.67
C ASP A 923 -25.16 -10.96 10.24
N TYR A 924 -26.32 -10.31 10.32
CA TYR A 924 -26.43 -8.89 10.05
C TYR A 924 -25.68 -8.06 11.10
N GLN A 925 -25.77 -8.41 12.38
CA GLN A 925 -24.99 -7.76 13.44
C GLN A 925 -23.50 -7.98 13.25
N ARG A 926 -23.08 -9.20 12.85
CA ARG A 926 -21.69 -9.49 12.50
C ARG A 926 -21.21 -8.61 11.35
N LEU A 927 -22.03 -8.40 10.31
CA LEU A 927 -21.73 -7.49 9.21
C LEU A 927 -21.59 -6.04 9.69
N MET A 928 -22.54 -5.53 10.48
CA MET A 928 -22.50 -4.15 10.98
C MET A 928 -21.29 -3.89 11.88
N ARG A 929 -20.89 -4.88 12.68
CA ARG A 929 -19.69 -4.81 13.54
C ARG A 929 -18.37 -4.98 12.79
N GLY A 930 -18.41 -5.29 11.50
CA GLY A 930 -17.22 -5.54 10.67
C GLY A 930 -16.56 -6.90 10.92
N GLU A 931 -17.27 -7.85 11.53
CA GLU A 931 -16.78 -9.21 11.80
C GLU A 931 -16.83 -10.10 10.55
N ILE A 932 -17.71 -9.80 9.59
CA ILE A 932 -17.79 -10.48 8.28
C ILE A 932 -17.94 -9.45 7.15
N SER A 933 -17.51 -9.80 5.94
CA SER A 933 -17.64 -8.92 4.78
C SER A 933 -19.06 -8.95 4.18
N PRO A 934 -19.45 -7.94 3.37
CA PRO A 934 -20.70 -7.96 2.62
C PRO A 934 -20.86 -9.20 1.71
N GLU A 935 -19.78 -9.67 1.07
CA GLU A 935 -19.76 -10.91 0.29
C GLU A 935 -20.10 -12.11 1.15
N THR A 936 -19.43 -12.27 2.29
CA THR A 936 -19.68 -13.38 3.22
C THR A 936 -21.12 -13.34 3.73
N TYR A 937 -21.62 -12.17 4.11
CA TYR A 937 -23.01 -12.01 4.55
C TYR A 937 -24.01 -12.46 3.47
N LEU A 938 -23.86 -11.98 2.22
CA LEU A 938 -24.76 -12.34 1.13
C LEU A 938 -24.62 -13.80 0.66
N SER A 939 -23.46 -14.43 0.90
CA SER A 939 -23.25 -15.86 0.61
C SER A 939 -24.22 -16.74 1.39
N TYR A 940 -24.63 -16.33 2.60
CA TYR A 940 -25.61 -17.06 3.41
C TYR A 940 -27.04 -17.03 2.84
N PHE A 941 -27.29 -16.27 1.78
CA PHE A 941 -28.59 -16.15 1.10
C PHE A 941 -28.55 -16.71 -0.33
N SER A 942 -27.46 -17.39 -0.70
CA SER A 942 -27.29 -18.01 -2.01
C SER A 942 -27.33 -19.53 -1.80
N ASN A 943 -28.27 -20.22 -2.44
CA ASN A 943 -28.30 -21.69 -2.49
C ASN A 943 -27.25 -22.22 -3.47
#